data_AF-A0AAW2RK92-F1
#
_entry.id   AF-A0AAW2RK92-F1
#
_cell.length_a   1.000
_cell.length_b   1.000
_cell.length_c   1.000
_cell.angle_alpha   90.00
_cell.angle_beta   90.00
_cell.angle_gamma   90.00
#
_symmetry.space_group_name_H-M   'P 1'
#
loop_
_entity.id
_entity.type
_entity.pdbx_description
1 polymer ?
#
loop_
_entity_poly.entity_id
_entity_poly.type
_entity_poly.pdbx_seq_one_letter_code
_entity_poly.pdbx_strand_id
1 'polypeptide(L)'
;MDDLEKAILISFDESGEVDSVLKSQAVAFVQQIKETPSICSICIEKLCFCKLVQVQFWCLQCLHEVLRAKYLSMMPEEKSLIRKSVFGMACYESVNANDTNWVKLLDGPAFIKNKLAQVVVTLIYFEYPLVWPSVFVDFLPNLSKGAVVIDMFSRVLNALDDELISLDYPRTGDELAVAGRIKDAMRAQCVPQIVGAWYDIVLMYRNSDPELCASVLDSMRRYISWIDIGLIVNDAFTQLLFELMLVDGLLDQLRAAAAGVVLAVVSKRMDPKPKLALLQSLHMSRVFRLVAGDGDSELVSSVASLLTGYANEVLECANSLSLEDGKGVSRELLNEVLPSVFYVMQNCEVDSAFSIVQFLSVYVGTMKGLPTLTETQLLHVGQILEVIRAHIQFDPMYRSNLDVLDKIGREEEDRMVEFRKDLFVLLRNIGRVAPDVTQIFIRNSLASAVSSSDDRNVEEVEAALSLFYELGESLSDDAMRNGSSLLRELVPMLLSTKFPCHSNRLVALVYLDTINRYMKFVLENTQYIPMALCAFLDERGIHHPNAKVSRRASYLFMRGVKLLKAKLVPYIETIMQSLQDTVAQFTKMDSVLKEVSGSEDGSHVFEAIGLLIGMEDVPLEKQSDYLSALLTPLCQQVEVALLNAKSQNHEGSLARIGNIQQIIVAINALSKGFSQKLITTSRPAIGLMFKQTLDILLEILVVFPRVESLRCKVTSFIHRMVETLGTSVFPYLPKALEHLLTESELFIEAIDFANAVLQPKELVDSWFCLISSSANSVLGP
;
A
#
# COMPACT_ATOMS: atom_id res chain seq x y z
N MET A 1 32.63 35.47 -34.79
CA MET A 1 31.42 35.22 -34.01
C MET A 1 30.45 36.33 -34.32
N ASP A 2 29.34 35.98 -34.96
CA ASP A 2 28.28 36.88 -35.40
C ASP A 2 27.51 37.48 -34.20
N ASP A 3 26.84 38.61 -34.35
CA ASP A 3 26.09 39.27 -33.27
C ASP A 3 24.89 38.42 -32.81
N LEU A 4 24.30 37.62 -33.72
CA LEU A 4 23.32 36.59 -33.37
C LEU A 4 23.93 35.48 -32.49
N GLU A 5 25.14 35.01 -32.80
CA GLU A 5 25.81 33.96 -32.00
C GLU A 5 26.11 34.47 -30.58
N LYS A 6 26.58 35.72 -30.45
CA LYS A 6 26.82 36.36 -29.15
C LYS A 6 25.53 36.52 -28.36
N ALA A 7 24.46 36.99 -28.99
CA ALA A 7 23.17 37.17 -28.34
C ALA A 7 22.59 35.83 -27.84
N ILE A 8 22.73 34.76 -28.63
CA ILE A 8 22.33 33.41 -28.20
C ILE A 8 23.17 32.97 -26.99
N LEU A 9 24.50 33.07 -27.05
CA LEU A 9 25.37 32.70 -25.92
C LEU A 9 25.00 33.46 -24.64
N ILE A 10 24.76 34.77 -24.73
CA ILE A 10 24.34 35.61 -23.60
C ILE A 10 22.98 35.19 -23.05
N SER A 11 22.03 34.80 -23.92
CA SER A 11 20.71 34.35 -23.48
C SER A 11 20.74 33.02 -22.73
N PHE A 12 21.66 32.12 -23.08
CA PHE A 12 21.86 30.81 -22.44
C PHE A 12 22.80 30.86 -21.22
N ASP A 13 23.38 32.03 -20.90
CA ASP A 13 24.28 32.15 -19.75
C ASP A 13 23.50 32.20 -18.42
N GLU A 14 23.77 31.22 -17.56
CA GLU A 14 23.18 31.09 -16.22
C GLU A 14 24.21 31.34 -15.09
N SER A 15 25.45 31.70 -15.44
CA SER A 15 26.54 31.92 -14.47
C SER A 15 26.33 33.13 -13.56
N GLY A 16 25.45 34.06 -13.95
CA GLY A 16 25.21 35.32 -13.23
C GLY A 16 26.30 36.38 -13.46
N GLU A 17 27.30 36.11 -14.30
CA GLU A 17 28.39 37.04 -14.61
C GLU A 17 27.97 38.13 -15.63
N VAL A 18 26.93 37.87 -16.42
CA VAL A 18 26.42 38.80 -17.44
C VAL A 18 25.34 39.72 -16.87
N ASP A 19 25.46 41.02 -17.15
CA ASP A 19 24.50 42.05 -16.76
C ASP A 19 23.06 41.70 -17.21
N SER A 20 22.13 41.77 -16.27
CA SER A 20 20.68 41.57 -16.47
C SER A 20 20.11 42.41 -17.62
N VAL A 21 20.61 43.64 -17.81
CA VAL A 21 20.16 44.52 -18.89
C VAL A 21 20.64 43.98 -20.24
N LEU A 22 21.91 43.58 -20.34
CA LEU A 22 22.49 42.96 -21.54
C LEU A 22 21.77 41.65 -21.90
N LYS A 23 21.44 40.82 -20.91
CA LYS A 23 20.68 39.58 -21.12
C LYS A 23 19.27 39.86 -21.66
N SER A 24 18.59 40.88 -21.13
CA SER A 24 17.27 41.30 -21.64
C SER A 24 17.34 41.81 -23.08
N GLN A 25 18.39 42.55 -23.44
CA GLN A 25 18.62 43.05 -24.79
C GLN A 25 18.92 41.90 -25.76
N ALA A 26 19.74 40.93 -25.35
CA ALA A 26 20.03 39.75 -26.14
C ALA A 26 18.78 38.90 -26.41
N VAL A 27 17.92 38.69 -25.40
CA VAL A 27 16.65 37.96 -25.56
C VAL A 27 15.71 38.70 -26.51
N ALA A 28 15.57 40.02 -26.36
CA ALA A 28 14.74 40.84 -27.24
C ALA A 28 15.23 40.80 -28.70
N PHE A 29 16.56 40.88 -28.90
CA PHE A 29 17.18 40.78 -30.21
C PHE A 29 16.94 39.41 -30.86
N VAL A 30 17.11 38.33 -30.09
CA VAL A 30 16.84 36.97 -30.54
C VAL A 30 15.37 36.79 -30.94
N GLN A 31 14.41 37.34 -30.18
CA GLN A 31 12.99 37.32 -30.54
C GLN A 31 12.69 38.13 -31.80
N GLN A 32 13.30 39.29 -31.96
CA GLN A 32 13.15 40.10 -33.17
C GLN A 32 13.64 39.35 -34.42
N ILE A 33 14.74 38.63 -34.31
CA ILE A 33 15.29 37.82 -35.41
C ILE A 33 14.34 36.66 -35.77
N LYS A 34 13.66 36.04 -34.79
CA LYS A 34 12.67 34.97 -35.06
C LYS A 34 11.52 35.41 -35.98
N GLU A 35 11.17 36.70 -35.99
CA GLU A 35 10.11 37.23 -36.86
C GLU A 35 10.58 37.55 -38.28
N THR A 36 11.88 37.42 -38.56
CA THR A 36 12.45 37.72 -39.88
C THR A 36 12.09 36.63 -40.89
N PRO A 37 11.67 36.95 -42.13
CA PRO A 37 11.28 35.94 -43.12
C PRO A 37 12.43 35.03 -43.58
N SER A 38 13.69 35.45 -43.42
CA SER A 38 14.88 34.64 -43.74
C SER A 38 15.40 33.80 -42.56
N ILE A 39 14.63 33.67 -41.47
CA ILE A 39 15.09 32.97 -40.26
C ILE A 39 15.47 31.50 -40.51
N CYS A 40 14.71 30.80 -41.37
CA CYS A 40 14.97 29.40 -41.67
C CYS A 40 16.31 29.20 -42.39
N SER A 41 16.62 30.05 -43.38
CA SER A 41 17.89 29.99 -44.10
C SER A 41 19.06 30.37 -43.20
N ILE A 42 18.91 31.38 -42.34
CA ILE A 42 19.91 31.75 -41.33
C ILE A 42 20.17 30.57 -40.37
N CYS A 43 19.13 29.92 -39.86
CA CYS A 43 19.28 28.77 -38.98
C CYS A 43 20.01 27.61 -39.66
N ILE A 44 19.67 27.30 -40.92
CA ILE A 44 20.33 26.24 -41.70
C ILE A 44 21.80 26.56 -41.93
N GLU A 45 22.14 27.80 -42.31
CA GLU A 45 23.52 28.23 -42.50
C GLU A 45 24.32 28.09 -41.20
N LYS A 46 23.76 28.54 -40.07
CA LYS A 46 24.42 28.40 -38.76
C LYS A 46 24.59 26.95 -38.35
N LEU A 47 23.64 26.06 -38.64
CA LEU A 47 23.79 24.62 -38.40
C LEU A 47 24.90 23.99 -39.26
N CYS A 48 25.12 24.49 -40.48
CA CYS A 48 26.17 24.00 -41.37
C CYS A 48 27.58 24.46 -40.98
N PHE A 49 27.74 25.64 -40.35
CA PHE A 49 29.07 26.24 -40.17
C PHE A 49 29.43 26.60 -38.72
N CYS A 50 28.47 26.68 -37.80
CA CYS A 50 28.74 27.02 -36.40
C CYS A 50 28.95 25.78 -35.54
N LYS A 51 30.07 25.74 -34.82
CA LYS A 51 30.43 24.65 -33.89
C LYS A 51 29.87 24.81 -32.48
N LEU A 52 29.25 25.95 -32.17
CA LEU A 52 28.74 26.25 -30.84
C LEU A 52 27.42 25.50 -30.60
N VAL A 53 27.40 24.65 -29.57
CA VAL A 53 26.27 23.75 -29.30
C VAL A 53 25.00 24.52 -28.89
N GLN A 54 25.14 25.62 -28.14
CA GLN A 54 24.02 26.49 -27.75
C GLN A 54 23.35 27.12 -28.98
N VAL A 55 24.16 27.54 -29.96
CA VAL A 55 23.67 28.12 -31.21
C VAL A 55 22.97 27.05 -32.05
N GLN A 56 23.55 25.86 -32.16
CA GLN A 56 22.93 24.74 -32.86
C GLN A 56 21.57 24.37 -32.24
N PHE A 57 21.51 24.25 -30.91
CA PHE A 57 20.25 23.95 -30.22
C PHE A 57 19.19 25.02 -30.45
N TRP A 58 19.57 26.29 -30.32
CA TRP A 58 18.66 27.40 -30.57
C TRP A 58 18.16 27.42 -32.01
N CYS A 59 19.03 27.18 -33.00
CA CYS A 59 18.65 27.11 -34.41
C CYS A 59 17.66 25.97 -34.68
N LEU A 60 17.88 24.78 -34.12
CA LEU A 60 16.95 23.65 -34.25
C LEU A 60 15.62 23.92 -33.54
N GLN A 61 15.64 24.53 -32.35
CA GLN A 61 14.45 24.96 -31.63
C GLN A 61 13.65 26.00 -32.42
N CYS A 62 14.34 26.99 -32.99
CA CYS A 62 13.73 28.02 -33.82
C CYS A 62 13.09 27.40 -35.07
N LEU A 63 13.80 26.52 -35.79
CA LEU A 63 13.25 25.80 -36.94
C LEU A 63 12.00 25.00 -36.56
N HIS A 64 12.06 24.28 -35.44
CA HIS A 64 10.92 23.50 -34.95
C HIS A 64 9.68 24.37 -34.67
N GLU A 65 9.84 25.48 -33.95
CA GLU A 65 8.74 26.41 -33.63
C GLU A 65 8.16 27.07 -34.89
N VAL A 66 9.04 27.55 -35.78
CA VAL A 66 8.63 28.25 -37.00
C VAL A 66 7.90 27.31 -37.95
N LEU A 67 8.35 26.06 -38.08
CA LEU A 67 7.64 25.04 -38.85
C LEU A 67 6.24 24.82 -38.26
N ARG A 68 6.10 24.55 -36.96
CA ARG A 68 4.76 24.32 -36.36
C ARG A 68 3.81 25.53 -36.54
N ALA A 69 4.31 26.75 -36.45
CA ALA A 69 3.48 27.95 -36.51
C ALA A 69 3.16 28.45 -37.93
N LYS A 70 4.12 28.39 -38.86
CA LYS A 70 4.05 29.11 -40.16
C LYS A 70 4.18 28.19 -41.38
N TYR A 71 4.20 26.86 -41.22
CA TYR A 71 4.42 25.92 -42.34
C TYR A 71 3.48 26.13 -43.52
N LEU A 72 2.18 26.28 -43.26
CA LEU A 72 1.17 26.38 -44.34
C LEU A 72 1.36 27.64 -45.19
N SER A 73 1.84 28.74 -44.59
CA SER A 73 2.08 30.03 -45.26
C SER A 73 3.46 30.18 -45.92
N MET A 74 4.37 29.22 -45.73
CA MET A 74 5.72 29.28 -46.30
C MET A 74 5.76 29.04 -47.82
N MET A 75 6.74 29.66 -48.47
CA MET A 75 6.97 29.48 -49.91
C MET A 75 7.47 28.05 -50.22
N PRO A 76 7.08 27.44 -51.35
CA PRO A 76 7.51 26.09 -51.73
C PRO A 76 9.04 25.91 -51.85
N GLU A 77 9.73 26.95 -52.30
CA GLU A 77 11.20 26.97 -52.43
C GLU A 77 11.90 26.88 -51.07
N GLU A 78 11.38 27.61 -50.08
CA GLU A 78 11.87 27.59 -48.70
C GLU A 78 11.63 26.22 -48.05
N LYS A 79 10.45 25.62 -48.26
CA LYS A 79 10.13 24.25 -47.79
C LYS A 79 11.11 23.23 -48.38
N SER A 80 11.39 23.32 -49.68
CA SER A 80 12.34 22.44 -50.36
C SER A 80 13.77 22.59 -49.83
N LEU A 81 14.21 23.83 -49.55
CA LEU A 81 15.51 24.12 -48.96
C LEU A 81 15.63 23.51 -47.55
N ILE A 82 14.63 23.74 -46.69
CA ILE A 82 14.60 23.20 -45.33
C ILE A 82 14.64 21.68 -45.37
N ARG A 83 13.77 21.06 -46.18
CA ARG A 83 13.72 19.60 -46.34
C ARG A 83 15.07 19.01 -46.74
N LYS A 84 15.67 19.51 -47.82
CA LYS A 84 16.97 19.02 -48.32
C LYS A 84 18.07 19.19 -47.28
N SER A 85 18.11 20.34 -46.60
CA SER A 85 19.17 20.65 -45.65
C SER A 85 19.05 19.80 -44.38
N VAL A 86 17.86 19.74 -43.79
CA VAL A 86 17.58 18.95 -42.56
C VAL A 86 17.75 17.45 -42.82
N PHE A 87 17.26 16.96 -43.97
CA PHE A 87 17.43 15.55 -44.34
C PHE A 87 18.90 15.20 -44.63
N GLY A 88 19.62 16.07 -45.33
CA GLY A 88 21.06 15.90 -45.55
C GLY A 88 21.85 15.83 -44.23
N MET A 89 21.56 16.73 -43.29
CA MET A 89 22.15 16.69 -41.94
C MET A 89 21.85 15.37 -41.20
N ALA A 90 20.62 14.85 -41.31
CA ALA A 90 20.23 13.58 -40.71
C ALA A 90 20.86 12.34 -41.39
N CYS A 91 21.20 12.43 -42.68
CA CYS A 91 21.84 11.36 -43.46
C CYS A 91 23.38 11.46 -43.50
N TYR A 92 23.97 12.35 -42.70
CA TYR A 92 25.41 12.64 -42.69
C TYR A 92 25.93 13.07 -44.07
N GLU A 93 25.12 13.82 -44.81
CA GLU A 93 25.46 14.38 -46.11
C GLU A 93 25.70 15.88 -46.02
N SER A 94 26.67 16.36 -46.80
CA SER A 94 26.86 17.79 -46.97
C SER A 94 25.67 18.36 -47.75
N VAL A 95 25.18 19.53 -47.29
CA VAL A 95 24.17 20.31 -48.02
C VAL A 95 24.71 20.79 -49.38
N ASN A 96 26.04 20.91 -49.52
CA ASN A 96 26.74 21.26 -50.76
C ASN A 96 27.86 20.26 -51.08
N ALA A 97 27.82 19.63 -52.26
CA ALA A 97 28.76 18.58 -52.67
C ALA A 97 30.26 18.99 -52.74
N ASN A 98 30.58 20.29 -52.69
CA ASN A 98 31.93 20.83 -52.86
C ASN A 98 32.61 21.34 -51.57
N ASP A 99 31.91 21.38 -50.42
CA ASP A 99 32.48 21.91 -49.17
C ASP A 99 32.83 20.78 -48.20
N THR A 100 34.12 20.60 -47.91
CA THR A 100 34.63 19.63 -46.91
C THR A 100 34.62 20.19 -45.48
N ASN A 101 34.24 21.46 -45.29
CA ASN A 101 34.39 22.19 -44.02
C ASN A 101 33.03 22.53 -43.38
N TRP A 102 32.07 21.60 -43.44
CA TRP A 102 30.77 21.71 -42.80
C TRP A 102 30.75 21.01 -41.42
N VAL A 103 29.89 21.47 -40.54
CA VAL A 103 29.75 20.96 -39.17
C VAL A 103 28.89 19.70 -39.18
N LYS A 104 29.51 18.59 -38.81
CA LYS A 104 28.86 17.30 -38.62
C LYS A 104 28.00 17.34 -37.36
N LEU A 105 26.75 17.75 -37.53
CA LEU A 105 25.79 17.89 -36.42
C LEU A 105 25.60 16.59 -35.62
N LEU A 106 25.70 15.45 -36.30
CA LEU A 106 25.57 14.12 -35.69
C LEU A 106 26.77 13.71 -34.81
N ASP A 107 27.90 14.43 -34.88
CA ASP A 107 29.01 14.23 -33.92
C ASP A 107 28.75 15.01 -32.61
N GLY A 108 27.66 15.79 -32.54
CA GLY A 108 27.24 16.55 -31.38
C GLY A 108 26.56 15.72 -30.28
N PRO A 109 26.24 16.34 -29.14
CA PRO A 109 25.63 15.66 -27.99
C PRO A 109 24.19 15.21 -28.26
N ALA A 110 23.69 14.27 -27.46
CA ALA A 110 22.39 13.61 -27.65
C ALA A 110 21.21 14.59 -27.78
N PHE A 111 21.20 15.69 -27.02
CA PHE A 111 20.12 16.67 -27.07
C PHE A 111 20.02 17.41 -28.43
N ILE A 112 21.13 17.58 -29.15
CA ILE A 112 21.14 18.15 -30.50
C ILE A 112 20.53 17.16 -31.48
N LYS A 113 20.96 15.89 -31.43
CA LYS A 113 20.41 14.82 -32.27
C LYS A 113 18.91 14.64 -32.05
N ASN A 114 18.46 14.63 -30.79
CA ASN A 114 17.05 14.56 -30.43
C ASN A 114 16.28 15.75 -30.99
N LYS A 115 16.82 16.96 -30.88
CA LYS A 115 16.16 18.16 -31.43
C LYS A 115 16.09 18.13 -32.96
N LEU A 116 17.13 17.64 -33.63
CA LEU A 116 17.11 17.40 -35.08
C LEU A 116 16.03 16.37 -35.46
N ALA A 117 15.90 15.28 -34.69
CA ALA A 117 14.87 14.26 -34.92
C ALA A 117 13.46 14.86 -34.86
N GLN A 118 13.17 15.71 -33.88
CA GLN A 118 11.90 16.42 -33.78
C GLN A 118 11.62 17.34 -34.98
N VAL A 119 12.65 18.02 -35.50
CA VAL A 119 12.50 18.85 -36.71
C VAL A 119 12.17 17.97 -37.93
N VAL A 120 12.85 16.84 -38.09
CA VAL A 120 12.55 15.86 -39.16
C VAL A 120 11.12 15.34 -39.04
N VAL A 121 10.68 14.97 -37.83
CA VAL A 121 9.32 14.47 -37.57
C VAL A 121 8.26 15.54 -37.83
N THR A 122 8.54 16.80 -37.51
CA THR A 122 7.67 17.92 -37.86
C THR A 122 7.51 18.06 -39.38
N LEU A 123 8.57 17.84 -40.15
CA LEU A 123 8.46 17.80 -41.62
C LEU A 123 7.64 16.59 -42.09
N ILE A 124 7.84 15.41 -41.49
CA ILE A 124 7.04 14.21 -41.78
C ILE A 124 5.55 14.46 -41.51
N TYR A 125 5.20 15.12 -40.40
CA TYR A 125 3.83 15.47 -40.05
C TYR A 125 3.10 16.22 -41.17
N PHE A 126 3.78 17.21 -41.78
CA PHE A 126 3.18 18.05 -42.82
C PHE A 126 3.34 17.49 -44.24
N GLU A 127 4.44 16.81 -44.55
CA GLU A 127 4.78 16.42 -45.93
C GLU A 127 4.52 14.95 -46.25
N TYR A 128 4.57 14.03 -45.28
CA TYR A 128 4.38 12.61 -45.52
C TYR A 128 2.88 12.23 -45.43
N PRO A 129 2.36 11.39 -46.34
CA PRO A 129 3.01 10.76 -47.50
C PRO A 129 2.88 11.54 -48.82
N LEU A 130 2.18 12.68 -48.85
CA LEU A 130 1.71 13.31 -50.09
C LEU A 130 2.80 14.09 -50.84
N VAL A 131 3.56 14.93 -50.11
CA VAL A 131 4.57 15.84 -50.68
C VAL A 131 5.95 15.19 -50.69
N TRP A 132 6.26 14.40 -49.66
CA TRP A 132 7.53 13.71 -49.52
C TRP A 132 7.33 12.20 -49.30
N PRO A 133 6.84 11.47 -50.31
CA PRO A 133 6.51 10.04 -50.17
C PRO A 133 7.73 9.17 -49.91
N SER A 134 8.92 9.57 -50.34
CA SER A 134 10.13 8.73 -50.31
C SER A 134 10.97 8.87 -49.04
N VAL A 135 10.58 9.70 -48.05
CA VAL A 135 11.40 10.05 -46.87
C VAL A 135 12.12 8.86 -46.23
N PHE A 136 11.40 7.77 -45.93
CA PHE A 136 11.98 6.59 -45.30
C PHE A 136 12.80 5.75 -46.29
N VAL A 137 12.32 5.61 -47.53
CA VAL A 137 13.01 4.85 -48.59
C VAL A 137 14.34 5.49 -48.96
N ASP A 138 14.41 6.82 -48.95
CA ASP A 138 15.63 7.60 -49.20
C ASP A 138 16.57 7.55 -47.98
N PHE A 139 16.05 7.38 -46.75
CA PHE A 139 16.87 7.30 -45.54
C PHE A 139 17.61 5.96 -45.48
N LEU A 140 16.93 4.84 -45.78
CA LEU A 140 17.45 3.48 -45.59
C LEU A 140 18.83 3.21 -46.23
N PRO A 141 19.13 3.62 -47.49
CA PRO A 141 20.46 3.44 -48.07
C PRO A 141 21.60 4.09 -47.28
N ASN A 142 21.30 5.18 -46.55
CA ASN A 142 22.27 5.92 -45.77
C ASN A 142 22.70 5.20 -44.48
N LEU A 143 21.96 4.17 -44.04
CA LEU A 143 22.32 3.35 -42.88
C LEU A 143 23.68 2.64 -43.06
N SER A 144 24.08 2.38 -44.32
CA SER A 144 25.40 1.84 -44.67
C SER A 144 26.59 2.73 -44.27
N LYS A 145 26.34 4.01 -43.95
CA LYS A 145 27.36 4.99 -43.52
C LYS A 145 27.83 4.78 -42.07
N GLY A 146 27.23 3.85 -41.33
CA GLY A 146 27.69 3.40 -40.01
C GLY A 146 26.82 3.84 -38.84
N ALA A 147 27.29 3.52 -37.62
CA ALA A 147 26.54 3.64 -36.35
C ALA A 147 25.89 5.01 -36.12
N VAL A 148 26.55 6.10 -36.52
CA VAL A 148 26.06 7.48 -36.31
C VAL A 148 24.73 7.74 -37.05
N VAL A 149 24.60 7.24 -38.28
CA VAL A 149 23.37 7.42 -39.08
C VAL A 149 22.28 6.45 -38.61
N ILE A 150 22.66 5.26 -38.15
CA ILE A 150 21.74 4.29 -37.55
C ILE A 150 21.13 4.86 -36.25
N ASP A 151 21.95 5.41 -35.35
CA ASP A 151 21.51 6.11 -34.12
C ASP A 151 20.53 7.24 -34.47
N MET A 152 20.86 8.06 -35.48
CA MET A 152 19.98 9.13 -35.92
C MET A 152 18.64 8.60 -36.45
N PHE A 153 18.65 7.53 -37.24
CA PHE A 153 17.44 6.91 -37.76
C PHE A 153 16.55 6.38 -36.63
N SER A 154 17.13 5.67 -35.65
CA SER A 154 16.43 5.21 -34.45
C SER A 154 15.82 6.38 -33.67
N ARG A 155 16.54 7.50 -33.51
CA ARG A 155 16.00 8.72 -32.88
C ARG A 155 14.84 9.34 -33.67
N VAL A 156 14.90 9.36 -35.00
CA VAL A 156 13.77 9.83 -35.84
C VAL A 156 12.55 8.94 -35.63
N LEU A 157 12.72 7.61 -35.61
CA LEU A 157 11.61 6.68 -35.37
C LEU A 157 11.04 6.82 -33.95
N ASN A 158 11.89 7.00 -32.94
CA ASN A 158 11.43 7.23 -31.56
C ASN A 158 10.68 8.56 -31.42
N ALA A 159 11.21 9.63 -31.99
CA ALA A 159 10.54 10.94 -32.01
C ALA A 159 9.22 10.89 -32.79
N LEU A 160 9.14 10.09 -33.88
CA LEU A 160 7.91 9.90 -34.63
C LEU A 160 6.84 9.21 -33.76
N ASP A 161 7.26 8.25 -32.95
CA ASP A 161 6.36 7.58 -32.02
C ASP A 161 5.89 8.54 -30.91
N ASP A 162 6.82 9.18 -30.22
CA ASP A 162 6.55 10.09 -29.11
C ASP A 162 5.71 11.31 -29.54
N GLU A 163 5.98 11.89 -30.72
CA GLU A 163 5.28 13.10 -31.17
C GLU A 163 3.96 12.83 -31.89
N LEU A 164 3.79 11.69 -32.58
CA LEU A 164 2.63 11.48 -33.46
C LEU A 164 1.87 10.17 -33.25
N ILE A 165 2.53 9.06 -32.90
CA ILE A 165 1.90 7.72 -32.93
C ILE A 165 1.40 7.28 -31.55
N SER A 166 2.20 7.47 -30.50
CA SER A 166 1.88 6.98 -29.16
C SER A 166 0.62 7.63 -28.60
N LEU A 167 -0.22 6.79 -28.00
CA LEU A 167 -1.47 7.15 -27.32
C LEU A 167 -1.27 7.38 -25.81
N ASP A 168 -0.04 7.26 -25.31
CA ASP A 168 0.29 7.58 -23.91
C ASP A 168 0.17 9.09 -23.64
N TYR A 169 0.14 9.89 -24.70
CA TYR A 169 -0.05 11.33 -24.68
C TYR A 169 -1.45 11.70 -25.19
N PRO A 170 -2.14 12.69 -24.57
CA PRO A 170 -3.44 13.14 -25.05
C PRO A 170 -3.31 13.76 -26.45
N ARG A 171 -4.11 13.25 -27.41
CA ARG A 171 -4.10 13.69 -28.81
C ARG A 171 -5.42 14.33 -29.22
N THR A 172 -5.34 15.30 -30.11
CA THR A 172 -6.52 15.88 -30.79
C THR A 172 -7.01 14.97 -31.92
N GLY A 173 -8.27 15.16 -32.35
CA GLY A 173 -8.85 14.36 -33.44
C GLY A 173 -8.10 14.52 -34.77
N ASP A 174 -7.60 15.73 -35.05
CA ASP A 174 -6.82 16.01 -36.27
C ASP A 174 -5.45 15.31 -36.25
N GLU A 175 -4.78 15.28 -35.10
CA GLU A 175 -3.51 14.56 -34.93
C GLU A 175 -3.69 13.05 -35.10
N LEU A 176 -4.77 12.48 -34.56
CA LEU A 176 -5.09 11.06 -34.77
C LEU A 176 -5.34 10.72 -36.24
N ALA A 177 -5.99 11.62 -36.99
CA ALA A 177 -6.20 11.46 -38.43
C ALA A 177 -4.87 11.51 -39.20
N VAL A 178 -3.95 12.41 -38.81
CA VAL A 178 -2.60 12.47 -39.39
C VAL A 178 -1.81 11.21 -39.07
N ALA A 179 -1.80 10.77 -37.80
CA ALA A 179 -1.12 9.55 -37.37
C ALA A 179 -1.65 8.30 -38.09
N GLY A 180 -2.97 8.21 -38.29
CA GLY A 180 -3.58 7.14 -39.10
C GLY A 180 -3.04 7.13 -40.53
N ARG A 181 -3.06 8.28 -41.21
CA ARG A 181 -2.54 8.45 -42.57
C ARG A 181 -1.06 8.06 -42.69
N ILE A 182 -0.22 8.49 -41.75
CA ILE A 182 1.21 8.19 -41.72
C ILE A 182 1.41 6.67 -41.53
N LYS A 183 0.76 6.07 -40.55
CA LYS A 183 0.86 4.61 -40.31
C LYS A 183 0.46 3.80 -41.53
N ASP A 184 -0.66 4.13 -42.17
CA ASP A 184 -1.14 3.38 -43.33
C ASP A 184 -0.19 3.50 -44.53
N ALA A 185 0.35 4.68 -44.78
CA ALA A 185 1.36 4.87 -45.82
C ALA A 185 2.67 4.14 -45.51
N MET A 186 3.13 4.19 -44.26
CA MET A 186 4.33 3.47 -43.83
C MET A 186 4.16 1.95 -44.00
N ARG A 187 3.01 1.38 -43.59
CA ARG A 187 2.69 -0.05 -43.77
C ARG A 187 2.77 -0.47 -45.23
N ALA A 188 2.23 0.36 -46.13
CA ALA A 188 2.18 0.05 -47.56
C ALA A 188 3.55 0.15 -48.26
N GLN A 189 4.47 0.97 -47.74
CA GLN A 189 5.66 1.38 -48.48
C GLN A 189 6.99 0.94 -47.85
N CYS A 190 7.23 1.29 -46.59
CA CYS A 190 8.58 1.24 -45.99
C CYS A 190 8.72 0.30 -44.80
N VAL A 191 7.63 -0.05 -44.09
CA VAL A 191 7.69 -0.88 -42.89
C VAL A 191 8.42 -2.21 -43.11
N PRO A 192 8.16 -3.01 -44.18
CA PRO A 192 8.92 -4.24 -44.42
C PRO A 192 10.42 -4.01 -44.59
N GLN A 193 10.82 -2.90 -45.22
CA GLN A 193 12.22 -2.54 -45.44
C GLN A 193 12.89 -2.07 -44.14
N ILE A 194 12.16 -1.33 -43.30
CA ILE A 194 12.62 -0.89 -41.98
C ILE A 194 12.84 -2.11 -41.07
N VAL A 195 11.91 -3.07 -41.07
CA VAL A 195 12.07 -4.32 -40.29
C VAL A 195 13.27 -5.13 -40.78
N GLY A 196 13.46 -5.24 -42.10
CA GLY A 196 14.65 -5.86 -42.67
C GLY A 196 15.95 -5.16 -42.23
N ALA A 197 15.97 -3.82 -42.25
CA ALA A 197 17.12 -3.06 -41.79
C ALA A 197 17.42 -3.28 -40.30
N TRP A 198 16.39 -3.33 -39.44
CA TRP A 198 16.59 -3.66 -38.03
C TRP A 198 17.22 -5.05 -37.85
N TYR A 199 16.76 -6.05 -38.60
CA TYR A 199 17.36 -7.39 -38.59
C TYR A 199 18.84 -7.37 -38.98
N ASP A 200 19.15 -6.77 -40.13
CA ASP A 200 20.51 -6.73 -40.66
C ASP A 200 21.45 -5.98 -39.71
N ILE A 201 21.00 -4.85 -39.14
CA ILE A 201 21.78 -4.07 -38.17
C ILE A 201 22.08 -4.90 -36.93
N VAL A 202 21.07 -5.54 -36.32
CA VAL A 202 21.28 -6.32 -35.10
C VAL A 202 22.20 -7.51 -35.38
N LEU A 203 22.04 -8.19 -36.52
CA LEU A 203 22.89 -9.31 -36.90
C LEU A 203 24.36 -8.89 -37.10
N MET A 204 24.59 -7.74 -37.74
CA MET A 204 25.94 -7.23 -38.04
C MET A 204 26.64 -6.63 -36.82
N TYR A 205 25.92 -5.89 -35.97
CA TYR A 205 26.52 -5.05 -34.92
C TYR A 205 26.45 -5.66 -33.51
N ARG A 206 25.73 -6.76 -33.27
CA ARG A 206 25.56 -7.37 -31.92
C ARG A 206 26.84 -7.60 -31.12
N ASN A 207 27.97 -7.82 -31.80
CA ASN A 207 29.27 -8.07 -31.15
C ASN A 207 30.16 -6.82 -31.09
N SER A 208 29.96 -5.85 -31.98
CA SER A 208 30.83 -4.66 -32.09
C SER A 208 30.26 -3.44 -31.37
N ASP A 209 28.94 -3.29 -31.38
CA ASP A 209 28.23 -2.15 -30.79
C ASP A 209 26.87 -2.61 -30.23
N PRO A 210 26.87 -3.27 -29.04
CA PRO A 210 25.65 -3.81 -28.46
C PRO A 210 24.67 -2.73 -27.99
N GLU A 211 25.15 -1.53 -27.63
CA GLU A 211 24.32 -0.39 -27.22
C GLU A 211 23.48 0.13 -28.40
N LEU A 212 24.09 0.23 -29.59
CA LEU A 212 23.36 0.57 -30.82
C LEU A 212 22.27 -0.46 -31.12
N CYS A 213 22.60 -1.75 -31.02
CA CYS A 213 21.62 -2.83 -31.23
C CYS A 213 20.48 -2.76 -30.21
N ALA A 214 20.76 -2.48 -28.94
CA ALA A 214 19.75 -2.30 -27.91
C ALA A 214 18.81 -1.13 -28.24
N SER A 215 19.36 0.02 -28.68
CA SER A 215 18.57 1.17 -29.12
C SER A 215 17.69 0.84 -30.33
N VAL A 216 18.20 0.06 -31.29
CA VAL A 216 17.43 -0.37 -32.47
C VAL A 216 16.28 -1.29 -32.08
N LEU A 217 16.52 -2.23 -31.17
CA LEU A 217 15.47 -3.11 -30.64
C LEU A 217 14.42 -2.34 -29.82
N ASP A 218 14.81 -1.34 -29.04
CA ASP A 218 13.84 -0.49 -28.33
C ASP A 218 13.00 0.34 -29.31
N SER A 219 13.61 0.91 -30.36
CA SER A 219 12.86 1.56 -31.44
C SER A 219 11.88 0.60 -32.11
N MET A 220 12.32 -0.63 -32.41
CA MET A 220 11.47 -1.65 -33.01
C MET A 220 10.27 -1.99 -32.12
N ARG A 221 10.50 -2.19 -30.82
CA ARG A 221 9.47 -2.56 -29.81
C ARG A 221 8.25 -1.63 -29.86
N ARG A 222 8.47 -0.32 -29.99
CA ARG A 222 7.40 0.70 -30.04
C ARG A 222 6.44 0.53 -31.23
N TYR A 223 6.94 0.02 -32.36
CA TYR A 223 6.18 -0.09 -33.61
C TYR A 223 5.35 -1.37 -33.71
N ILE A 224 5.66 -2.40 -32.91
CA ILE A 224 5.03 -3.74 -32.98
C ILE A 224 3.51 -3.69 -32.82
N SER A 225 3.03 -2.75 -32.00
CA SER A 225 1.61 -2.57 -31.69
C SER A 225 0.74 -2.34 -32.94
N TRP A 226 1.30 -1.80 -34.03
CA TRP A 226 0.54 -1.43 -35.21
C TRP A 226 1.08 -1.98 -36.55
N ILE A 227 2.33 -2.43 -36.66
CA ILE A 227 2.82 -3.05 -37.92
C ILE A 227 2.24 -4.45 -38.14
N ASP A 228 2.51 -5.11 -39.27
CA ASP A 228 2.13 -6.51 -39.45
C ASP A 228 3.00 -7.42 -38.56
N ILE A 229 2.37 -8.32 -37.81
CA ILE A 229 3.06 -9.23 -36.90
C ILE A 229 3.91 -10.27 -37.64
N GLY A 230 3.52 -10.67 -38.85
CA GLY A 230 4.24 -11.66 -39.65
C GLY A 230 5.63 -11.19 -40.11
N LEU A 231 5.87 -9.88 -40.12
CA LEU A 231 7.19 -9.32 -40.41
C LEU A 231 8.20 -9.62 -39.29
N ILE A 232 7.70 -9.83 -38.07
CA ILE A 232 8.54 -10.08 -36.90
C ILE A 232 8.53 -11.56 -36.53
N VAL A 233 7.34 -12.14 -36.48
CA VAL A 233 7.14 -13.54 -36.10
C VAL A 233 7.36 -14.42 -37.32
N ASN A 234 8.63 -14.63 -37.63
CA ASN A 234 9.11 -15.59 -38.61
C ASN A 234 10.30 -16.37 -38.02
N ASP A 235 10.65 -17.50 -38.64
CA ASP A 235 11.67 -18.42 -38.11
C ASP A 235 13.03 -17.72 -37.88
N ALA A 236 13.48 -16.91 -38.84
CA ALA A 236 14.79 -16.26 -38.79
C ALA A 236 14.88 -15.21 -37.69
N PHE A 237 13.87 -14.34 -37.58
CA PHE A 237 13.94 -13.22 -36.65
C PHE A 237 13.60 -13.63 -35.23
N THR A 238 12.63 -14.53 -35.06
CA THR A 238 12.33 -15.13 -33.76
C THR A 238 13.54 -15.87 -33.22
N GLN A 239 14.24 -16.67 -34.05
CA GLN A 239 15.47 -17.33 -33.65
C GLN A 239 16.54 -16.32 -33.20
N LEU A 240 16.76 -15.23 -33.95
CA LEU A 240 17.72 -14.20 -33.55
C LEU A 240 17.39 -13.59 -32.18
N LEU A 241 16.13 -13.23 -31.92
CA LEU A 241 15.73 -12.63 -30.63
C LEU A 241 15.98 -13.58 -29.46
N PHE A 242 15.66 -14.87 -29.62
CA PHE A 242 15.95 -15.87 -28.57
C PHE A 242 17.45 -16.15 -28.43
N GLU A 243 18.22 -16.17 -29.52
CA GLU A 243 19.69 -16.27 -29.45
C GLU A 243 20.28 -15.11 -28.65
N LEU A 244 19.85 -13.88 -28.91
CA LEU A 244 20.32 -12.70 -28.17
C LEU A 244 20.02 -12.81 -26.67
N MET A 245 18.83 -13.29 -26.29
CA MET A 245 18.48 -13.49 -24.88
C MET A 245 19.30 -14.60 -24.21
N LEU A 246 19.57 -15.70 -24.92
CA LEU A 246 20.13 -16.93 -24.34
C LEU A 246 21.66 -16.98 -24.35
N VAL A 247 22.34 -16.23 -25.20
CA VAL A 247 23.81 -16.24 -25.28
C VAL A 247 24.42 -15.53 -24.06
N ASP A 248 25.23 -16.26 -23.30
CA ASP A 248 25.99 -15.72 -22.18
C ASP A 248 27.18 -14.87 -22.68
N GLY A 249 27.43 -13.73 -22.02
CA GLY A 249 28.53 -12.81 -22.35
C GLY A 249 28.14 -11.62 -23.25
N LEU A 250 26.89 -11.54 -23.71
CA LEU A 250 26.33 -10.31 -24.30
C LEU A 250 25.94 -9.30 -23.21
N LEU A 251 25.93 -8.02 -23.57
CA LEU A 251 25.51 -6.93 -22.68
C LEU A 251 24.06 -7.11 -22.23
N ASP A 252 23.79 -7.03 -20.92
CA ASP A 252 22.45 -7.24 -20.35
C ASP A 252 21.39 -6.33 -20.98
N GLN A 253 21.72 -5.07 -21.31
CA GLN A 253 20.84 -4.13 -22.03
C GLN A 253 20.36 -4.68 -23.38
N LEU A 254 21.24 -5.31 -24.16
CA LEU A 254 20.88 -5.89 -25.46
C LEU A 254 19.96 -7.11 -25.27
N ARG A 255 20.27 -7.96 -24.28
CA ARG A 255 19.47 -9.14 -23.93
C ARG A 255 18.08 -8.71 -23.44
N ALA A 256 18.02 -7.68 -22.60
CA ALA A 256 16.80 -7.06 -22.09
C ALA A 256 15.95 -6.44 -23.21
N ALA A 257 16.57 -5.70 -24.14
CA ALA A 257 15.88 -5.12 -25.29
C ALA A 257 15.27 -6.20 -26.20
N ALA A 258 15.95 -7.34 -26.39
CA ALA A 258 15.40 -8.48 -27.11
C ALA A 258 14.17 -9.09 -26.39
N ALA A 259 14.23 -9.23 -25.06
CA ALA A 259 13.07 -9.66 -24.25
C ALA A 259 11.90 -8.67 -24.36
N GLY A 260 12.18 -7.35 -24.35
CA GLY A 260 11.19 -6.30 -24.54
C GLY A 260 10.49 -6.36 -25.91
N VAL A 261 11.23 -6.69 -26.97
CA VAL A 261 10.65 -6.91 -28.31
C VAL A 261 9.70 -8.11 -28.32
N VAL A 262 10.11 -9.24 -27.71
CA VAL A 262 9.25 -10.43 -27.61
C VAL A 262 8.01 -10.14 -26.75
N LEU A 263 8.14 -9.35 -25.68
CA LEU A 263 7.02 -8.93 -24.86
C LEU A 263 6.02 -8.09 -25.68
N ALA A 264 6.51 -7.14 -26.49
CA ALA A 264 5.63 -6.36 -27.36
C ALA A 264 4.94 -7.21 -28.45
N VAL A 265 5.56 -8.32 -28.90
CA VAL A 265 4.90 -9.33 -29.76
C VAL A 265 3.77 -10.03 -28.99
N VAL A 266 4.03 -10.44 -27.75
CA VAL A 266 3.06 -11.12 -26.87
C VAL A 266 1.86 -10.22 -26.53
N SER A 267 2.13 -8.95 -26.19
CA SER A 267 1.11 -7.96 -25.80
C SER A 267 0.31 -7.41 -26.97
N LYS A 268 0.63 -7.82 -28.22
CA LYS A 268 -0.11 -7.35 -29.38
C LYS A 268 -1.56 -7.81 -29.35
N ARG A 269 -2.49 -6.87 -29.56
CA ARG A 269 -3.93 -7.17 -29.59
C ARG A 269 -4.29 -7.94 -30.85
N MET A 270 -4.96 -9.06 -30.67
CA MET A 270 -5.44 -9.94 -31.74
C MET A 270 -6.52 -10.87 -31.21
N ASP A 271 -7.26 -11.51 -32.12
CA ASP A 271 -8.30 -12.46 -31.74
C ASP A 271 -7.73 -13.65 -30.94
N PRO A 272 -8.46 -14.23 -29.97
CA PRO A 272 -7.91 -15.24 -29.06
C PRO A 272 -7.34 -16.49 -29.73
N LYS A 273 -7.95 -16.97 -30.83
CA LYS A 273 -7.47 -18.18 -31.56
C LYS A 273 -6.12 -17.97 -32.23
N PRO A 274 -5.93 -16.97 -33.13
CA PRO A 274 -4.60 -16.71 -33.71
C PRO A 274 -3.58 -16.29 -32.65
N LYS A 275 -4.01 -15.62 -31.57
CA LYS A 275 -3.13 -15.31 -30.43
C LYS A 275 -2.55 -16.55 -29.79
N LEU A 276 -3.40 -17.53 -29.50
CA LEU A 276 -2.95 -18.76 -28.86
C LEU A 276 -1.96 -19.53 -29.74
N ALA A 277 -2.19 -19.58 -31.05
CA ALA A 277 -1.25 -20.20 -32.01
C ALA A 277 0.10 -19.45 -32.06
N LEU A 278 0.07 -18.11 -32.05
CA LEU A 278 1.27 -17.29 -31.96
C LEU A 278 2.04 -17.59 -30.66
N LEU A 279 1.38 -17.55 -29.51
CA LEU A 279 2.00 -17.80 -28.20
C LEU A 279 2.62 -19.20 -28.13
N GLN A 280 1.95 -20.21 -28.69
CA GLN A 280 2.46 -21.58 -28.79
C GLN A 280 3.76 -21.65 -29.61
N SER A 281 3.85 -20.89 -30.71
CA SER A 281 5.03 -20.91 -31.61
C SER A 281 6.29 -20.29 -31.00
N LEU A 282 6.17 -19.46 -29.97
CA LEU A 282 7.32 -18.78 -29.34
C LEU A 282 8.18 -19.72 -28.48
N HIS A 283 7.65 -20.86 -28.04
CA HIS A 283 8.37 -21.86 -27.21
C HIS A 283 9.09 -21.24 -25.98
N MET A 284 8.31 -20.58 -25.12
CA MET A 284 8.80 -19.77 -23.99
C MET A 284 9.59 -20.54 -22.91
N SER A 285 9.53 -21.86 -22.85
CA SER A 285 10.31 -22.66 -21.89
C SER A 285 11.81 -22.38 -21.88
N ARG A 286 12.36 -21.93 -23.02
CA ARG A 286 13.79 -21.65 -23.17
C ARG A 286 14.29 -20.57 -22.22
N VAL A 287 13.44 -19.57 -21.92
CA VAL A 287 13.83 -18.39 -21.13
C VAL A 287 13.56 -18.52 -19.63
N PHE A 288 12.90 -19.60 -19.18
CA PHE A 288 12.54 -19.79 -17.77
C PHE A 288 13.75 -19.84 -16.83
N ARG A 289 14.90 -20.29 -17.31
CA ARG A 289 16.12 -20.32 -16.49
C ARG A 289 16.75 -18.95 -16.30
N LEU A 290 16.42 -17.96 -17.14
CA LEU A 290 17.03 -16.63 -17.08
C LEU A 290 16.56 -15.82 -15.86
N VAL A 291 15.37 -16.11 -15.32
CA VAL A 291 14.86 -15.40 -14.13
C VAL A 291 15.52 -15.85 -12.82
N ALA A 292 16.24 -16.99 -12.83
CA ALA A 292 16.98 -17.47 -11.66
C ALA A 292 18.37 -16.79 -11.50
N GLY A 293 18.67 -15.79 -12.34
CA GLY A 293 19.90 -14.99 -12.29
C GLY A 293 19.88 -13.92 -11.20
N ASP A 294 20.80 -12.97 -11.31
CA ASP A 294 20.92 -11.84 -10.38
C ASP A 294 19.69 -10.91 -10.46
N GLY A 295 19.02 -10.67 -9.32
CA GLY A 295 17.75 -9.94 -9.23
C GLY A 295 17.86 -8.47 -9.68
N ASP A 296 19.05 -7.88 -9.59
CA ASP A 296 19.32 -6.48 -9.98
C ASP A 296 19.67 -6.33 -11.47
N SER A 297 19.71 -7.44 -12.24
CA SER A 297 19.98 -7.39 -13.68
C SER A 297 18.76 -6.91 -14.46
N GLU A 298 18.98 -5.95 -15.37
CA GLU A 298 17.97 -5.44 -16.32
C GLU A 298 17.37 -6.57 -17.18
N LEU A 299 18.15 -7.63 -17.43
CA LEU A 299 17.68 -8.84 -18.10
C LEU A 299 16.63 -9.58 -17.27
N VAL A 300 16.87 -9.77 -15.96
CA VAL A 300 15.95 -10.49 -15.09
C VAL A 300 14.62 -9.74 -14.99
N SER A 301 14.67 -8.41 -14.82
CA SER A 301 13.46 -7.56 -14.84
C SER A 301 12.70 -7.67 -16.17
N SER A 302 13.39 -7.58 -17.31
CA SER A 302 12.76 -7.66 -18.63
C SER A 302 12.18 -9.05 -18.93
N VAL A 303 12.84 -10.13 -18.52
CA VAL A 303 12.34 -11.49 -18.67
C VAL A 303 11.17 -11.76 -17.71
N ALA A 304 11.22 -11.22 -16.49
CA ALA A 304 10.10 -11.28 -15.55
C ALA A 304 8.84 -10.65 -16.15
N SER A 305 8.95 -9.44 -16.72
CA SER A 305 7.85 -8.77 -17.44
C SER A 305 7.37 -9.57 -18.66
N LEU A 306 8.30 -10.19 -19.40
CA LEU A 306 7.96 -11.06 -20.51
C LEU A 306 7.14 -12.29 -20.07
N LEU A 307 7.56 -12.97 -19.00
CA LEU A 307 6.87 -14.18 -18.51
C LEU A 307 5.50 -13.86 -17.91
N THR A 308 5.38 -12.79 -17.13
CA THR A 308 4.11 -12.35 -16.55
C THR A 308 3.16 -11.86 -17.63
N GLY A 309 3.65 -11.08 -18.60
CA GLY A 309 2.90 -10.65 -19.78
C GLY A 309 2.40 -11.83 -20.62
N TYR A 310 3.27 -12.80 -20.89
CA TYR A 310 2.90 -14.03 -21.60
C TYR A 310 1.82 -14.82 -20.86
N ALA A 311 2.00 -15.06 -19.56
CA ALA A 311 1.03 -15.81 -18.78
C ALA A 311 -0.33 -15.09 -18.71
N ASN A 312 -0.34 -13.76 -18.59
CA ASN A 312 -1.57 -12.97 -18.59
C ASN A 312 -2.33 -13.13 -19.91
N GLU A 313 -1.63 -13.07 -21.04
CA GLU A 313 -2.24 -13.20 -22.36
C GLU A 313 -2.74 -14.61 -22.64
N VAL A 314 -2.02 -15.66 -22.21
CA VAL A 314 -2.51 -17.03 -22.30
C VAL A 314 -3.76 -17.21 -21.42
N LEU A 315 -3.79 -16.62 -20.22
CA LEU A 315 -4.94 -16.68 -19.32
C LEU A 315 -6.17 -15.96 -19.89
N GLU A 316 -5.98 -14.79 -20.51
CA GLU A 316 -7.04 -14.05 -21.19
C GLU A 316 -7.63 -14.85 -22.37
N CYS A 317 -6.76 -15.49 -23.16
CA CYS A 317 -7.19 -16.41 -24.22
C CYS A 317 -7.97 -17.60 -23.65
N ALA A 318 -7.50 -18.19 -22.54
CA ALA A 318 -8.16 -19.32 -21.89
C ALA A 318 -9.58 -18.98 -21.38
N ASN A 319 -9.79 -17.75 -20.91
CA ASN A 319 -11.08 -17.26 -20.45
C ASN A 319 -12.05 -16.94 -21.60
N SER A 320 -11.53 -16.42 -22.71
CA SER A 320 -12.34 -15.97 -23.85
C SER A 320 -12.76 -17.11 -24.79
N LEU A 321 -12.00 -18.21 -24.83
CA LEU A 321 -12.25 -19.34 -25.73
C LEU A 321 -13.31 -20.32 -25.16
N SER A 322 -14.05 -20.98 -26.07
CA SER A 322 -14.98 -22.06 -25.72
C SER A 322 -14.24 -23.40 -25.50
N LEU A 323 -14.88 -24.38 -24.84
CA LEU A 323 -14.25 -25.68 -24.51
C LEU A 323 -13.75 -26.47 -25.73
N GLU A 324 -14.39 -26.32 -26.89
CA GLU A 324 -14.03 -27.04 -28.12
C GLU A 324 -12.94 -26.32 -28.95
N ASP A 325 -12.54 -25.11 -28.56
CA ASP A 325 -11.79 -24.16 -29.39
C ASP A 325 -10.32 -23.91 -28.96
N GLY A 326 -9.71 -24.82 -28.20
CA GLY A 326 -8.29 -24.72 -27.83
C GLY A 326 -8.00 -24.53 -26.34
N LYS A 327 -8.96 -24.77 -25.45
CA LYS A 327 -8.72 -24.77 -23.99
C LYS A 327 -7.67 -25.77 -23.51
N GLY A 328 -7.44 -26.85 -24.26
CA GLY A 328 -6.36 -27.80 -23.98
C GLY A 328 -4.99 -27.15 -24.13
N VAL A 329 -4.76 -26.49 -25.27
CA VAL A 329 -3.50 -25.83 -25.59
C VAL A 329 -3.21 -24.68 -24.61
N SER A 330 -4.19 -23.83 -24.31
CA SER A 330 -3.98 -22.74 -23.35
C SER A 330 -3.67 -23.25 -21.95
N ARG A 331 -4.28 -24.37 -21.53
CA ARG A 331 -3.98 -25.01 -20.25
C ARG A 331 -2.57 -25.60 -20.22
N GLU A 332 -2.12 -26.22 -21.30
CA GLU A 332 -0.75 -26.74 -21.43
C GLU A 332 0.29 -25.62 -21.31
N LEU A 333 0.10 -24.53 -22.05
CA LEU A 333 0.98 -23.35 -22.01
C LEU A 333 0.98 -22.68 -20.63
N LEU A 334 -0.18 -22.60 -19.96
CA LEU A 334 -0.25 -22.10 -18.58
C LEU A 334 0.52 -23.01 -17.61
N ASN A 335 0.33 -24.33 -17.69
CA ASN A 335 1.03 -25.26 -16.81
C ASN A 335 2.56 -25.21 -17.02
N GLU A 336 3.01 -24.91 -18.24
CA GLU A 336 4.43 -24.74 -18.55
C GLU A 336 4.99 -23.46 -17.93
N VAL A 337 4.31 -22.32 -18.06
CA VAL A 337 4.84 -21.01 -17.63
C VAL A 337 4.63 -20.69 -16.15
N LEU A 338 3.56 -21.19 -15.53
CA LEU A 338 3.15 -20.81 -14.18
C LEU A 338 4.21 -21.03 -13.10
N PRO A 339 4.98 -22.14 -13.07
CA PRO A 339 6.05 -22.31 -12.09
C PRO A 339 7.07 -21.17 -12.09
N SER A 340 7.47 -20.71 -13.28
CA SER A 340 8.40 -19.59 -13.45
C SER A 340 7.75 -18.26 -13.04
N VAL A 341 6.46 -18.08 -13.34
CA VAL A 341 5.71 -16.88 -12.94
C VAL A 341 5.56 -16.80 -11.43
N PHE A 342 5.30 -17.92 -10.74
CA PHE A 342 5.25 -17.94 -9.27
C PHE A 342 6.62 -17.62 -8.66
N TYR A 343 7.71 -18.12 -9.27
CA TYR A 343 9.06 -17.74 -8.86
C TYR A 343 9.31 -16.24 -9.02
N VAL A 344 8.96 -15.66 -10.17
CA VAL A 344 9.05 -14.22 -10.43
C VAL A 344 8.24 -13.41 -9.43
N MET A 345 6.99 -13.81 -9.17
CA MET A 345 6.13 -13.15 -8.20
C MET A 345 6.73 -13.18 -6.79
N GLN A 346 7.44 -14.23 -6.40
CA GLN A 346 8.03 -14.34 -5.06
C GLN A 346 9.35 -13.58 -4.90
N ASN A 347 10.18 -13.55 -5.95
CA ASN A 347 11.60 -13.20 -5.81
C ASN A 347 12.03 -12.00 -6.65
N CYS A 348 11.20 -11.51 -7.57
CA CYS A 348 11.56 -10.42 -8.47
C CYS A 348 10.61 -9.22 -8.28
N GLU A 349 11.12 -8.02 -8.57
CA GLU A 349 10.25 -6.86 -8.75
C GLU A 349 9.43 -7.04 -10.04
N VAL A 350 8.11 -6.93 -9.89
CA VAL A 350 7.18 -7.08 -11.01
C VAL A 350 6.77 -5.71 -11.52
N ASP A 351 6.61 -5.58 -12.84
CA ASP A 351 6.16 -4.35 -13.48
C ASP A 351 4.85 -3.84 -12.85
N SER A 352 4.81 -2.53 -12.58
CA SER A 352 3.62 -1.80 -12.13
C SER A 352 2.36 -2.05 -12.95
N ALA A 353 2.50 -2.35 -14.26
CA ALA A 353 1.38 -2.66 -15.14
C ALA A 353 0.75 -4.04 -14.84
N PHE A 354 1.48 -4.95 -14.19
CA PHE A 354 1.02 -6.29 -13.87
C PHE A 354 0.53 -6.38 -12.42
N SER A 355 -0.76 -6.66 -12.25
CA SER A 355 -1.33 -6.92 -10.93
C SER A 355 -1.30 -8.41 -10.60
N ILE A 356 -0.42 -8.78 -9.66
CA ILE A 356 -0.30 -10.15 -9.10
C ILE A 356 -1.68 -10.63 -8.62
N VAL A 357 -2.37 -9.83 -7.82
CA VAL A 357 -3.65 -10.22 -7.22
C VAL A 357 -4.73 -10.40 -8.28
N GLN A 358 -4.81 -9.52 -9.28
CA GLN A 358 -5.78 -9.65 -10.36
C GLN A 358 -5.53 -10.92 -11.17
N PHE A 359 -4.28 -11.16 -11.60
CA PHE A 359 -3.91 -12.34 -12.36
C PHE A 359 -4.26 -13.64 -11.61
N LEU A 360 -3.82 -13.75 -10.35
CA LEU A 360 -4.07 -14.94 -9.52
C LEU A 360 -5.57 -15.12 -9.23
N SER A 361 -6.30 -14.03 -8.99
CA SER A 361 -7.76 -14.10 -8.78
C SER A 361 -8.50 -14.60 -10.01
N VAL A 362 -8.11 -14.15 -11.20
CA VAL A 362 -8.66 -14.64 -12.46
C VAL A 362 -8.34 -16.13 -12.65
N TYR A 363 -7.09 -16.53 -12.41
CA TYR A 363 -6.68 -17.93 -12.52
C TYR A 363 -7.44 -18.85 -11.56
N VAL A 364 -7.52 -18.49 -10.27
CA VAL A 364 -8.33 -19.22 -9.27
C VAL A 364 -9.82 -19.19 -9.64
N GLY A 365 -10.29 -18.11 -10.26
CA GLY A 365 -11.64 -17.99 -10.80
C GLY A 365 -11.98 -19.10 -11.80
N THR A 366 -11.04 -19.50 -12.66
CA THR A 366 -11.22 -20.61 -13.61
C THR A 366 -11.46 -21.96 -12.93
N MET A 367 -11.02 -22.10 -11.67
CA MET A 367 -11.15 -23.33 -10.89
C MET A 367 -12.47 -23.44 -10.11
N LYS A 368 -13.14 -22.31 -9.82
CA LYS A 368 -14.36 -22.27 -8.97
C LYS A 368 -15.54 -23.08 -9.50
N GLY A 369 -15.56 -23.41 -10.79
CA GLY A 369 -16.63 -24.20 -11.43
C GLY A 369 -16.31 -25.67 -11.64
N LEU A 370 -15.12 -26.15 -11.25
CA LEU A 370 -14.69 -27.52 -11.48
C LEU A 370 -15.11 -28.43 -10.30
N PRO A 371 -15.69 -29.62 -10.56
CA PRO A 371 -16.11 -30.54 -9.51
C PRO A 371 -14.92 -31.17 -8.76
N THR A 372 -13.79 -31.36 -9.44
CA THR A 372 -12.54 -31.88 -8.88
C THR A 372 -11.35 -31.19 -9.54
N LEU A 373 -10.38 -30.77 -8.72
CA LEU A 373 -9.13 -30.20 -9.21
C LEU A 373 -8.15 -31.29 -9.59
N THR A 374 -7.35 -31.04 -10.62
CA THR A 374 -6.23 -31.91 -11.01
C THR A 374 -5.03 -31.73 -10.08
N GLU A 375 -4.14 -32.72 -10.04
CA GLU A 375 -2.92 -32.69 -9.23
C GLU A 375 -2.04 -31.45 -9.53
N THR A 376 -1.93 -31.07 -10.81
CA THR A 376 -1.19 -29.86 -11.22
C THR A 376 -1.83 -28.57 -10.71
N GLN A 377 -3.17 -28.49 -10.72
CA GLN A 377 -3.88 -27.34 -10.16
C GLN A 377 -3.73 -27.25 -8.64
N LEU A 378 -3.73 -28.39 -7.94
CA LEU A 378 -3.46 -28.43 -6.50
C LEU A 378 -2.03 -27.98 -6.18
N LEU A 379 -1.05 -28.39 -7.00
CA LEU A 379 0.33 -27.89 -6.90
C LEU A 379 0.39 -26.37 -7.09
N HIS A 380 -0.26 -25.85 -8.13
CA HIS A 380 -0.31 -24.41 -8.38
C HIS A 380 -0.97 -23.66 -7.21
N VAL A 381 -2.06 -24.18 -6.64
CA VAL A 381 -2.66 -23.60 -5.44
C VAL A 381 -1.65 -23.52 -4.30
N GLY A 382 -0.87 -24.57 -4.06
CA GLY A 382 0.22 -24.55 -3.08
C GLY A 382 1.25 -23.45 -3.35
N GLN A 383 1.68 -23.28 -4.61
CA GLN A 383 2.61 -22.23 -5.01
C GLN A 383 2.02 -20.82 -4.86
N ILE A 384 0.73 -20.65 -5.16
CA ILE A 384 0.01 -19.38 -4.95
C ILE A 384 -0.04 -19.04 -3.46
N LEU A 385 -0.24 -20.02 -2.58
CA LEU A 385 -0.20 -19.81 -1.13
C LEU A 385 1.19 -19.38 -0.66
N GLU A 386 2.28 -19.91 -1.25
CA GLU A 386 3.63 -19.40 -1.00
C GLU A 386 3.83 -17.97 -1.53
N VAL A 387 3.29 -17.63 -2.71
CA VAL A 387 3.30 -16.23 -3.21
C VAL A 387 2.60 -15.32 -2.20
N ILE A 388 1.41 -15.68 -1.73
CA ILE A 388 0.68 -14.90 -0.72
C ILE A 388 1.53 -14.77 0.54
N ARG A 389 2.09 -15.87 1.04
CA ARG A 389 2.94 -15.85 2.25
C ARG A 389 4.15 -14.93 2.10
N ALA A 390 4.81 -14.91 0.94
CA ALA A 390 5.95 -14.03 0.68
C ALA A 390 5.52 -12.55 0.66
N HIS A 391 4.40 -12.23 0.00
CA HIS A 391 3.92 -10.84 -0.15
C HIS A 391 3.28 -10.24 1.09
N ILE A 392 2.70 -11.07 1.97
CA ILE A 392 2.18 -10.54 3.23
C ILE A 392 3.30 -10.26 4.22
N GLN A 393 4.50 -10.85 4.11
CA GLN A 393 5.57 -10.60 5.07
C GLN A 393 6.02 -9.14 5.03
N PHE A 394 6.29 -8.57 6.20
CA PHE A 394 6.96 -7.27 6.28
C PHE A 394 8.39 -7.40 5.77
N ASP A 395 8.92 -6.31 5.22
CA ASP A 395 10.35 -6.25 4.88
C ASP A 395 11.16 -6.16 6.19
N PRO A 396 12.13 -7.09 6.43
CA PRO A 396 13.00 -7.07 7.59
C PRO A 396 13.75 -5.74 7.83
N MET A 397 13.92 -4.91 6.79
CA MET A 397 14.52 -3.57 6.87
C MET A 397 13.78 -2.65 7.84
N TYR A 398 12.45 -2.78 7.96
CA TYR A 398 11.62 -1.91 8.81
C TYR A 398 11.37 -2.45 10.21
N ARG A 399 11.96 -3.60 10.58
CA ARG A 399 11.67 -4.31 11.85
C ARG A 399 11.75 -3.40 13.08
N SER A 400 12.80 -2.58 13.19
CA SER A 400 12.98 -1.66 14.33
C SER A 400 11.93 -0.55 14.36
N ASN A 401 11.59 0.01 13.20
CA ASN A 401 10.60 1.06 13.06
C ASN A 401 9.20 0.55 13.41
N LEU A 402 8.90 -0.69 13.01
CA LEU A 402 7.64 -1.38 13.30
C LEU A 402 7.52 -1.73 14.79
N ASP A 403 8.57 -2.18 15.46
CA ASP A 403 8.50 -2.53 16.88
C ASP A 403 8.27 -1.30 17.79
N VAL A 404 9.02 -0.21 17.55
CA VAL A 404 8.88 1.07 18.29
C VAL A 404 7.62 1.84 17.85
N LEU A 405 7.16 1.62 16.62
CA LEU A 405 6.07 2.32 15.94
C LEU A 405 6.31 3.83 15.85
N ASP A 406 7.43 4.19 15.21
CA ASP A 406 7.76 5.57 14.84
C ASP A 406 6.96 6.06 13.62
N LYS A 407 7.34 7.17 13.00
CA LYS A 407 6.63 7.69 11.83
C LYS A 407 6.71 6.73 10.63
N ILE A 408 7.90 6.16 10.38
CA ILE A 408 8.16 5.22 9.29
C ILE A 408 7.38 3.94 9.54
N GLY A 409 7.42 3.40 10.76
CA GLY A 409 6.68 2.21 11.14
C GLY A 409 5.16 2.36 10.98
N ARG A 410 4.60 3.55 11.27
CA ARG A 410 3.17 3.82 11.06
C ARG A 410 2.79 3.84 9.59
N GLU A 411 3.57 4.55 8.77
CA GLU A 411 3.35 4.60 7.32
C GLU A 411 3.46 3.21 6.69
N GLU A 412 4.42 2.40 7.17
CA GLU A 412 4.61 1.02 6.70
C GLU A 412 3.48 0.09 7.15
N GLU A 413 3.00 0.18 8.38
CA GLU A 413 1.81 -0.56 8.83
C GLU A 413 0.57 -0.19 8.00
N ASP A 414 0.31 1.10 7.78
CA ASP A 414 -0.84 1.56 7.01
C ASP A 414 -0.77 1.06 5.55
N ARG A 415 0.41 1.16 4.93
CA ARG A 415 0.69 0.61 3.60
C ARG A 415 0.42 -0.90 3.54
N MET A 416 0.95 -1.66 4.51
CA MET A 416 0.80 -3.11 4.54
C MET A 416 -0.66 -3.53 4.79
N VAL A 417 -1.39 -2.82 5.66
CA VAL A 417 -2.81 -3.08 5.91
C VAL A 417 -3.64 -2.88 4.65
N GLU A 418 -3.36 -1.84 3.86
CA GLU A 418 -4.04 -1.64 2.58
C GLU A 418 -3.66 -2.71 1.55
N PHE A 419 -2.37 -3.01 1.40
CA PHE A 419 -1.87 -3.99 0.45
C PHE A 419 -2.38 -5.42 0.72
N ARG A 420 -2.43 -5.85 2.00
CA ARG A 420 -2.89 -7.19 2.39
C ARG A 420 -4.39 -7.43 2.15
N LYS A 421 -5.22 -6.39 2.00
CA LYS A 421 -6.68 -6.55 1.82
C LYS A 421 -7.02 -7.48 0.66
N ASP A 422 -6.44 -7.21 -0.50
CA ASP A 422 -6.74 -7.97 -1.72
C ASP A 422 -6.11 -9.37 -1.70
N LEU A 423 -4.92 -9.52 -1.10
CA LEU A 423 -4.28 -10.82 -0.87
C LEU A 423 -5.11 -11.72 0.05
N PHE A 424 -5.71 -11.18 1.12
CA PHE A 424 -6.59 -11.95 1.99
C PHE A 424 -7.95 -12.25 1.35
N VAL A 425 -8.46 -11.41 0.44
CA VAL A 425 -9.59 -11.78 -0.42
C VAL A 425 -9.22 -12.98 -1.31
N LEU A 426 -8.04 -12.97 -1.91
CA LEU A 426 -7.52 -14.07 -2.72
C LEU A 426 -7.36 -15.36 -1.88
N LEU A 427 -6.75 -15.29 -0.70
CA LEU A 427 -6.60 -16.41 0.23
C LEU A 427 -7.95 -17.06 0.56
N ARG A 428 -8.97 -16.25 0.87
CA ARG A 428 -10.34 -16.75 1.16
C ARG A 428 -10.98 -17.40 -0.07
N ASN A 429 -10.72 -16.87 -1.26
CA ASN A 429 -11.18 -17.49 -2.51
C ASN A 429 -10.52 -18.86 -2.75
N ILE A 430 -9.22 -18.97 -2.48
CA ILE A 430 -8.47 -20.22 -2.57
C ILE A 430 -8.99 -21.24 -1.54
N GLY A 431 -9.20 -20.82 -0.30
CA GLY A 431 -9.76 -21.67 0.77
C GLY A 431 -11.14 -22.25 0.45
N ARG A 432 -11.93 -21.59 -0.41
CA ARG A 432 -13.22 -22.12 -0.91
C ARG A 432 -13.03 -23.14 -2.04
N VAL A 433 -12.00 -22.98 -2.86
CA VAL A 433 -11.71 -23.84 -4.03
C VAL A 433 -10.96 -25.10 -3.63
N ALA A 434 -9.99 -24.98 -2.72
CA ALA A 434 -9.12 -26.05 -2.25
C ALA A 434 -8.93 -25.94 -0.72
N PRO A 435 -9.96 -26.29 0.08
CA PRO A 435 -9.93 -26.14 1.53
C PRO A 435 -8.80 -26.95 2.18
N ASP A 436 -8.62 -28.21 1.78
CA ASP A 436 -7.65 -29.11 2.41
C ASP A 436 -6.20 -28.65 2.21
N VAL A 437 -5.84 -28.25 0.98
CA VAL A 437 -4.49 -27.74 0.66
C VAL A 437 -4.21 -26.45 1.45
N THR A 438 -5.17 -25.53 1.49
CA THR A 438 -5.04 -24.27 2.25
C THR A 438 -4.85 -24.54 3.73
N GLN A 439 -5.63 -25.46 4.28
CA GLN A 439 -5.58 -25.86 5.69
C GLN A 439 -4.23 -26.51 6.05
N ILE A 440 -3.75 -27.46 5.25
CA ILE A 440 -2.44 -28.10 5.44
C ILE A 440 -1.30 -27.08 5.32
N PHE A 441 -1.41 -26.14 4.38
CA PHE A 441 -0.43 -25.08 4.21
C PHE A 441 -0.29 -24.21 5.46
N ILE A 442 -1.41 -23.70 5.98
CA ILE A 442 -1.44 -22.86 7.18
C ILE A 442 -0.90 -23.63 8.39
N ARG A 443 -1.25 -24.93 8.51
CA ARG A 443 -0.70 -25.82 9.54
C ARG A 443 0.83 -25.90 9.47
N ASN A 444 1.37 -26.16 8.28
CA ASN A 444 2.81 -26.31 8.09
C ASN A 444 3.54 -24.98 8.32
N SER A 445 2.95 -23.86 7.89
CA SER A 445 3.48 -22.51 8.13
C SER A 445 3.57 -22.22 9.63
N LEU A 446 2.50 -22.51 10.38
CA LEU A 446 2.49 -22.32 11.84
C LEU A 446 3.48 -23.28 12.54
N ALA A 447 3.54 -24.55 12.14
CA ALA A 447 4.49 -25.51 12.69
C ALA A 447 5.96 -25.10 12.42
N SER A 448 6.24 -24.52 11.25
CA SER A 448 7.55 -23.96 10.92
C SER A 448 7.89 -22.76 11.81
N ALA A 449 6.93 -21.85 12.01
CA ALA A 449 7.07 -20.69 12.89
C ALA A 449 7.28 -21.08 14.37
N VAL A 450 6.71 -22.20 14.82
CA VAL A 450 6.96 -22.75 16.17
C VAL A 450 8.36 -23.36 16.28
N SER A 451 8.83 -23.99 15.21
CA SER A 451 10.11 -24.72 15.19
C SER A 451 11.32 -23.79 14.99
N SER A 452 11.11 -22.56 14.51
CA SER A 452 12.19 -21.58 14.35
C SER A 452 12.74 -21.18 15.71
N SER A 453 14.02 -21.45 15.95
CA SER A 453 14.72 -21.14 17.21
C SER A 453 15.37 -19.76 17.23
N ASP A 454 15.29 -19.01 16.13
CA ASP A 454 15.99 -17.73 15.96
C ASP A 454 15.02 -16.55 16.12
N ASP A 455 15.47 -15.53 16.85
CA ASP A 455 14.71 -14.29 17.10
C ASP A 455 14.58 -13.43 15.82
N ARG A 456 15.22 -13.86 14.73
CA ARG A 456 15.24 -13.22 13.41
C ARG A 456 14.01 -13.51 12.54
N ASN A 457 13.10 -14.37 12.97
CA ASN A 457 11.95 -14.82 12.15
C ASN A 457 10.64 -14.08 12.47
N VAL A 458 10.71 -12.85 13.00
CA VAL A 458 9.54 -12.04 13.40
C VAL A 458 8.48 -11.97 12.29
N GLU A 459 8.92 -11.70 11.06
CA GLU A 459 8.07 -11.49 9.88
C GLU A 459 7.43 -12.80 9.43
N GLU A 460 8.17 -13.90 9.46
CA GLU A 460 7.64 -15.23 9.13
C GLU A 460 6.59 -15.68 10.16
N VAL A 461 6.87 -15.47 11.46
CA VAL A 461 5.96 -15.81 12.56
C VAL A 461 4.69 -14.94 12.48
N GLU A 462 4.85 -13.64 12.27
CA GLU A 462 3.72 -12.71 12.09
C GLU A 462 2.87 -13.10 10.88
N ALA A 463 3.49 -13.42 9.74
CA ALA A 463 2.77 -13.85 8.54
C ALA A 463 2.02 -15.17 8.75
N ALA A 464 2.64 -16.15 9.42
CA ALA A 464 1.99 -17.43 9.75
C ALA A 464 0.77 -17.23 10.67
N LEU A 465 0.88 -16.35 11.67
CA LEU A 465 -0.23 -15.99 12.56
C LEU A 465 -1.32 -15.22 11.81
N SER A 466 -0.94 -14.30 10.92
CA SER A 466 -1.87 -13.56 10.04
C SER A 466 -2.67 -14.49 9.12
N LEU A 467 -2.01 -15.49 8.50
CA LEU A 467 -2.71 -16.52 7.72
C LEU A 467 -3.70 -17.32 8.59
N PHE A 468 -3.30 -17.68 9.81
CA PHE A 468 -4.18 -18.43 10.72
C PHE A 468 -5.34 -17.57 11.23
N TYR A 469 -5.14 -16.28 11.45
CA TYR A 469 -6.20 -15.32 11.78
C TYR A 469 -7.24 -15.26 10.66
N GLU A 470 -6.79 -15.11 9.40
CA GLU A 470 -7.67 -15.03 8.23
C GLU A 470 -8.43 -16.33 7.93
N LEU A 471 -7.83 -17.49 8.22
CA LEU A 471 -8.54 -18.76 8.15
C LEU A 471 -9.81 -18.72 9.01
N GLY A 472 -9.71 -18.17 10.23
CA GLY A 472 -10.84 -18.06 11.16
C GLY A 472 -11.94 -17.12 10.67
N GLU A 473 -11.65 -16.17 9.79
CA GLU A 473 -12.66 -15.31 9.14
C GLU A 473 -13.48 -16.04 8.08
N SER A 474 -12.86 -17.02 7.42
CA SER A 474 -13.51 -17.79 6.35
C SER A 474 -14.46 -18.87 6.86
N LEU A 475 -14.39 -19.22 8.14
CA LEU A 475 -15.18 -20.29 8.75
C LEU A 475 -16.57 -19.82 9.17
N SER A 476 -17.55 -20.73 9.08
CA SER A 476 -18.89 -20.50 9.65
C SER A 476 -18.85 -20.54 11.19
N ASP A 477 -19.84 -19.93 11.85
CA ASP A 477 -19.92 -19.93 13.32
C ASP A 477 -20.00 -21.36 13.89
N ASP A 478 -20.65 -22.28 13.17
CA ASP A 478 -20.76 -23.69 13.56
C ASP A 478 -19.41 -24.43 13.42
N ALA A 479 -18.68 -24.20 12.32
CA ALA A 479 -17.34 -24.78 12.13
C ALA A 479 -16.32 -24.24 13.15
N MET A 480 -16.45 -22.97 13.54
CA MET A 480 -15.63 -22.32 14.57
C MET A 480 -15.86 -22.95 15.96
N ARG A 481 -17.11 -23.24 16.31
CA ARG A 481 -17.47 -23.83 17.62
C ARG A 481 -17.15 -25.32 17.72
N ASN A 482 -17.61 -26.10 16.73
CA ASN A 482 -17.47 -27.55 16.74
C ASN A 482 -16.04 -28.00 16.40
N GLY A 483 -15.29 -27.13 15.72
CA GLY A 483 -13.91 -27.32 15.30
C GLY A 483 -13.74 -28.40 14.25
N SER A 484 -13.23 -28.04 13.07
CA SER A 484 -12.67 -29.03 12.14
C SER A 484 -11.53 -29.82 12.83
N SER A 485 -11.19 -31.00 12.30
CA SER A 485 -10.05 -31.80 12.81
C SER A 485 -8.78 -30.95 12.93
N LEU A 486 -8.57 -30.04 11.98
CA LEU A 486 -7.44 -29.13 11.98
C LEU A 486 -7.49 -28.09 13.11
N LEU A 487 -8.63 -27.43 13.35
CA LEU A 487 -8.73 -26.44 14.45
C LEU A 487 -8.47 -27.07 15.82
N ARG A 488 -8.88 -28.33 15.99
CA ARG A 488 -8.62 -29.11 17.21
C ARG A 488 -7.13 -29.40 17.44
N GLU A 489 -6.30 -29.32 16.41
CA GLU A 489 -4.84 -29.41 16.49
C GLU A 489 -4.19 -28.02 16.63
N LEU A 490 -4.59 -27.07 15.77
CA LEU A 490 -3.93 -25.76 15.68
C LEU A 490 -4.22 -24.84 16.86
N VAL A 491 -5.46 -24.79 17.36
CA VAL A 491 -5.80 -23.87 18.47
C VAL A 491 -5.05 -24.25 19.74
N PRO A 492 -4.99 -25.53 20.17
CA PRO A 492 -4.16 -25.91 21.32
C PRO A 492 -2.66 -25.67 21.09
N MET A 493 -2.17 -25.87 19.87
CA MET A 493 -0.79 -25.55 19.50
C MET A 493 -0.51 -24.05 19.66
N LEU A 494 -1.37 -23.16 19.16
CA LEU A 494 -1.26 -21.72 19.34
C LEU A 494 -1.23 -21.31 20.84
N LEU A 495 -2.14 -21.89 21.63
CA LEU A 495 -2.27 -21.55 23.07
C LEU A 495 -1.06 -22.03 23.91
N SER A 496 -0.47 -23.18 23.56
CA SER A 496 0.71 -23.74 24.24
C SER A 496 2.01 -23.09 23.80
N THR A 497 2.07 -22.55 22.59
CA THR A 497 3.32 -22.03 22.03
C THR A 497 3.77 -20.75 22.73
N LYS A 498 5.09 -20.68 22.96
CA LYS A 498 5.81 -19.44 23.25
C LYS A 498 6.83 -19.21 22.14
N PHE A 499 6.53 -18.32 21.21
CA PHE A 499 7.47 -17.90 20.18
C PHE A 499 8.63 -17.11 20.81
N PRO A 500 9.89 -17.29 20.33
CA PRO A 500 11.03 -16.51 20.82
C PRO A 500 10.79 -14.99 20.71
N CYS A 501 10.21 -14.56 19.59
CA CYS A 501 9.96 -13.17 19.26
C CYS A 501 8.67 -12.58 19.87
N HIS A 502 8.13 -13.16 20.95
CA HIS A 502 6.92 -12.64 21.61
C HIS A 502 7.07 -11.23 22.18
N SER A 503 8.30 -10.79 22.44
CA SER A 503 8.59 -9.42 22.88
C SER A 503 8.38 -8.39 21.78
N ASN A 504 8.38 -8.81 20.51
CA ASN A 504 8.14 -7.93 19.38
C ASN A 504 6.65 -7.57 19.29
N ARG A 505 6.37 -6.28 19.17
CA ARG A 505 5.01 -5.73 19.15
C ARG A 505 4.13 -6.38 18.07
N LEU A 506 4.63 -6.59 16.86
CA LEU A 506 3.81 -7.09 15.74
C LEU A 506 3.30 -8.50 16.03
N VAL A 507 4.21 -9.39 16.43
CA VAL A 507 3.91 -10.79 16.76
C VAL A 507 2.94 -10.87 17.92
N ALA A 508 3.17 -10.09 18.99
CA ALA A 508 2.30 -10.09 20.15
C ALA A 508 0.87 -9.65 19.82
N LEU A 509 0.71 -8.59 19.00
CA LEU A 509 -0.61 -8.09 18.62
C LEU A 509 -1.39 -9.11 17.77
N VAL A 510 -0.79 -9.64 16.70
CA VAL A 510 -1.46 -10.63 15.84
C VAL A 510 -1.74 -11.93 16.61
N TYR A 511 -0.83 -12.35 17.50
CA TYR A 511 -1.02 -13.51 18.36
C TYR A 511 -2.26 -13.36 19.25
N LEU A 512 -2.37 -12.24 19.97
CA LEU A 512 -3.49 -11.97 20.87
C LEU A 512 -4.82 -11.83 20.11
N ASP A 513 -4.80 -11.14 18.95
CA ASP A 513 -5.99 -11.02 18.10
C ASP A 513 -6.42 -12.39 17.55
N THR A 514 -5.46 -13.26 17.21
CA THR A 514 -5.72 -14.65 16.77
C THR A 514 -6.34 -15.47 17.89
N ILE A 515 -5.79 -15.44 19.11
CA ILE A 515 -6.41 -16.11 20.27
C ILE A 515 -7.84 -15.63 20.47
N ASN A 516 -8.04 -14.30 20.49
CA ASN A 516 -9.35 -13.71 20.69
C ASN A 516 -10.37 -14.15 19.62
N ARG A 517 -9.93 -14.29 18.36
CA ARG A 517 -10.77 -14.80 17.26
C ARG A 517 -11.27 -16.22 17.51
N TYR A 518 -10.41 -17.09 18.07
CA TYR A 518 -10.74 -18.49 18.37
C TYR A 518 -11.36 -18.69 19.77
N MET A 519 -11.71 -17.65 20.52
CA MET A 519 -12.29 -17.79 21.87
C MET A 519 -13.65 -18.52 21.88
N LYS A 520 -14.41 -18.49 20.77
CA LYS A 520 -15.63 -19.29 20.63
C LYS A 520 -15.36 -20.80 20.62
N PHE A 521 -14.23 -21.23 20.04
CA PHE A 521 -13.79 -22.62 20.11
C PHE A 521 -13.43 -23.01 21.55
N VAL A 522 -12.74 -22.12 22.28
CA VAL A 522 -12.37 -22.33 23.69
C VAL A 522 -13.61 -22.39 24.61
N LEU A 523 -14.67 -21.64 24.30
CA LEU A 523 -15.94 -21.68 25.03
C LEU A 523 -16.56 -23.08 25.05
N GLU A 524 -16.54 -23.78 23.92
CA GLU A 524 -17.07 -25.14 23.78
C GLU A 524 -16.08 -26.20 24.29
N ASN A 525 -14.77 -25.92 24.24
CA ASN A 525 -13.69 -26.83 24.65
C ASN A 525 -13.00 -26.34 25.93
N THR A 526 -13.69 -26.45 27.07
CA THR A 526 -13.28 -25.84 28.34
C THR A 526 -11.93 -26.31 28.87
N GLN A 527 -11.40 -27.45 28.42
CA GLN A 527 -10.06 -27.90 28.82
C GLN A 527 -8.93 -26.92 28.42
N TYR A 528 -9.16 -26.05 27.43
CA TYR A 528 -8.16 -25.10 26.95
C TYR A 528 -8.23 -23.72 27.64
N ILE A 529 -9.23 -23.50 28.51
CA ILE A 529 -9.38 -22.23 29.26
C ILE A 529 -8.11 -21.87 30.05
N PRO A 530 -7.47 -22.78 30.82
CA PRO A 530 -6.26 -22.43 31.56
C PRO A 530 -5.13 -21.94 30.65
N MET A 531 -4.96 -22.55 29.48
CA MET A 531 -3.92 -22.17 28.52
C MET A 531 -4.19 -20.79 27.93
N ALA A 532 -5.44 -20.50 27.57
CA ALA A 532 -5.85 -19.17 27.10
C ALA A 532 -5.66 -18.10 28.17
N LEU A 533 -5.99 -18.39 29.43
CA LEU A 533 -5.74 -17.48 30.55
C LEU A 533 -4.23 -17.22 30.72
N CYS A 534 -3.40 -18.27 30.71
CA CYS A 534 -1.94 -18.09 30.77
C CYS A 534 -1.41 -17.19 29.65
N ALA A 535 -1.92 -17.32 28.42
CA ALA A 535 -1.47 -16.49 27.30
C ALA A 535 -1.83 -15.01 27.43
N PHE A 536 -2.98 -14.68 28.03
CA PHE A 536 -3.36 -13.29 28.29
C PHE A 536 -2.72 -12.71 29.55
N LEU A 537 -2.47 -13.53 30.57
CA LEU A 537 -2.05 -13.10 31.91
C LEU A 537 -0.53 -13.18 32.14
N ASP A 538 0.27 -13.68 31.20
CA ASP A 538 1.73 -13.68 31.30
C ASP A 538 2.38 -12.56 30.46
N GLU A 539 3.70 -12.62 30.31
CA GLU A 539 4.52 -11.65 29.56
C GLU A 539 4.15 -11.55 28.07
N ARG A 540 3.37 -12.51 27.53
CA ARG A 540 2.86 -12.45 26.15
C ARG A 540 1.67 -11.50 26.00
N GLY A 541 0.97 -11.19 27.09
CA GLY A 541 -0.29 -10.46 27.11
C GLY A 541 -0.24 -9.19 27.94
N ILE A 542 -0.96 -9.16 29.06
CA ILE A 542 -1.14 -7.96 29.89
C ILE A 542 0.18 -7.50 30.51
N HIS A 543 1.11 -8.41 30.81
CA HIS A 543 2.43 -8.07 31.36
C HIS A 543 3.49 -7.81 30.28
N HIS A 544 3.09 -7.63 29.03
CA HIS A 544 4.03 -7.37 27.94
C HIS A 544 4.78 -6.03 28.13
N PRO A 545 6.10 -5.95 27.86
CA PRO A 545 6.90 -4.75 28.10
C PRO A 545 6.45 -3.53 27.28
N ASN A 546 5.94 -3.76 26.07
CA ASN A 546 5.37 -2.69 25.24
C ASN A 546 3.96 -2.32 25.72
N ALA A 547 3.79 -1.07 26.18
CA ALA A 547 2.53 -0.55 26.70
C ALA A 547 1.35 -0.62 25.69
N LYS A 548 1.60 -0.48 24.38
CA LYS A 548 0.54 -0.61 23.36
C LYS A 548 -0.01 -2.04 23.31
N VAL A 549 0.87 -3.04 23.43
CA VAL A 549 0.50 -4.47 23.48
C VAL A 549 -0.26 -4.76 24.76
N SER A 550 0.27 -4.38 25.92
CA SER A 550 -0.38 -4.62 27.22
C SER A 550 -1.81 -4.02 27.28
N ARG A 551 -2.00 -2.82 26.74
CA ARG A 551 -3.33 -2.18 26.62
C ARG A 551 -4.27 -2.96 25.69
N ARG A 552 -3.79 -3.33 24.49
CA ARG A 552 -4.57 -4.15 23.56
C ARG A 552 -4.92 -5.52 24.17
N ALA A 553 -3.97 -6.16 24.85
CA ALA A 553 -4.16 -7.42 25.56
C ALA A 553 -5.25 -7.29 26.63
N SER A 554 -5.25 -6.20 27.40
CA SER A 554 -6.27 -5.91 28.42
C SER A 554 -7.68 -5.79 27.81
N TYR A 555 -7.80 -5.11 26.67
CA TYR A 555 -9.06 -5.01 25.92
C TYR A 555 -9.54 -6.37 25.40
N LEU A 556 -8.65 -7.15 24.77
CA LEU A 556 -8.98 -8.46 24.23
C LEU A 556 -9.32 -9.46 25.35
N PHE A 557 -8.60 -9.40 26.47
CA PHE A 557 -8.91 -10.17 27.67
C PHE A 557 -10.30 -9.83 28.20
N MET A 558 -10.66 -8.54 28.30
CA MET A 558 -12.02 -8.12 28.68
C MET A 558 -13.09 -8.68 27.74
N ARG A 559 -12.85 -8.71 26.42
CA ARG A 559 -13.76 -9.34 25.46
C ARG A 559 -13.87 -10.85 25.68
N GLY A 560 -12.74 -11.52 25.91
CA GLY A 560 -12.70 -12.94 26.25
C GLY A 560 -13.49 -13.26 27.52
N VAL A 561 -13.32 -12.43 28.56
CA VAL A 561 -14.06 -12.54 29.82
C VAL A 561 -15.56 -12.35 29.61
N LYS A 562 -16.00 -11.36 28.81
CA LYS A 562 -17.42 -11.18 28.48
C LYS A 562 -18.04 -12.45 27.88
N LEU A 563 -17.29 -13.15 27.04
CA LEU A 563 -17.73 -14.39 26.40
C LEU A 563 -17.71 -15.59 27.38
N LEU A 564 -16.68 -15.71 28.21
CA LEU A 564 -16.42 -16.89 29.03
C LEU A 564 -16.83 -16.76 30.52
N LYS A 565 -17.40 -15.62 30.95
CA LYS A 565 -17.64 -15.28 32.37
C LYS A 565 -18.19 -16.41 33.25
N ALA A 566 -19.18 -17.18 32.76
CA ALA A 566 -19.77 -18.29 33.51
C ALA A 566 -18.79 -19.46 33.72
N LYS A 567 -17.88 -19.71 32.78
CA LYS A 567 -16.86 -20.76 32.84
C LYS A 567 -15.60 -20.30 33.59
N LEU A 568 -15.42 -18.99 33.80
CA LEU A 568 -14.25 -18.40 34.46
C LEU A 568 -14.38 -18.27 35.98
N VAL A 569 -15.57 -18.48 36.56
CA VAL A 569 -15.81 -18.43 38.01
C VAL A 569 -14.79 -19.22 38.85
N PRO A 570 -14.36 -20.45 38.46
CA PRO A 570 -13.36 -21.20 39.22
C PRO A 570 -11.96 -20.58 39.22
N TYR A 571 -11.66 -19.69 38.27
CA TYR A 571 -10.32 -19.12 38.04
C TYR A 571 -10.17 -17.69 38.57
N ILE A 572 -11.20 -17.12 39.20
CA ILE A 572 -11.21 -15.72 39.66
C ILE A 572 -10.01 -15.41 40.57
N GLU A 573 -9.71 -16.28 41.53
CA GLU A 573 -8.59 -16.08 42.46
C GLU A 573 -7.24 -16.02 41.72
N THR A 574 -7.02 -16.95 40.78
CA THR A 574 -5.80 -16.98 39.95
C THR A 574 -5.68 -15.74 39.08
N ILE A 575 -6.78 -15.33 38.43
CA ILE A 575 -6.82 -14.12 37.61
C ILE A 575 -6.49 -12.89 38.48
N MET A 576 -7.08 -12.81 39.67
CA MET A 576 -6.87 -11.66 40.57
C MET A 576 -5.44 -11.58 41.10
N GLN A 577 -4.85 -12.71 41.46
CA GLN A 577 -3.44 -12.78 41.85
C GLN A 577 -2.51 -12.35 40.72
N SER A 578 -2.79 -12.78 39.49
CA SER A 578 -1.96 -12.43 38.33
C SER A 578 -2.04 -10.96 37.93
N LEU A 579 -3.15 -10.27 38.23
CA LEU A 579 -3.36 -8.87 37.82
C LEU A 579 -3.02 -7.86 38.92
N GLN A 580 -2.56 -8.32 40.09
CA GLN A 580 -2.38 -7.47 41.27
C GLN A 580 -1.35 -6.35 41.04
N ASP A 581 -0.26 -6.67 40.36
CA ASP A 581 0.79 -5.72 39.97
C ASP A 581 0.28 -4.71 38.93
N THR A 582 -0.45 -5.16 37.91
CA THR A 582 -1.04 -4.30 36.88
C THR A 582 -2.05 -3.32 37.48
N VAL A 583 -2.92 -3.80 38.39
CA VAL A 583 -3.88 -2.96 39.14
C VAL A 583 -3.14 -1.95 40.02
N ALA A 584 -2.04 -2.35 40.66
CA ALA A 584 -1.24 -1.46 41.51
C ALA A 584 -0.42 -0.43 40.71
N GLN A 585 0.00 -0.74 39.49
CA GLN A 585 0.71 0.18 38.60
C GLN A 585 -0.21 1.22 37.99
N PHE A 586 -1.48 0.87 37.73
CA PHE A 586 -2.47 1.77 37.14
C PHE A 586 -2.69 3.07 37.96
N THR A 587 -2.46 3.02 39.27
CA THR A 587 -2.65 4.18 40.17
C THR A 587 -1.36 4.94 40.51
N LYS A 588 -0.18 4.51 40.00
CA LYS A 588 1.15 5.06 40.34
C LYS A 588 1.80 5.88 39.22
N MET A 589 1.12 6.18 38.12
CA MET A 589 1.74 6.79 36.94
C MET A 589 2.38 8.16 37.23
N ASP A 590 3.71 8.24 37.07
CA ASP A 590 4.47 9.48 37.00
C ASP A 590 4.22 10.20 35.66
N SER A 591 4.00 11.51 35.76
CA SER A 591 3.41 12.38 34.73
C SER A 591 4.32 12.74 33.53
N VAL A 592 5.06 11.79 32.94
CA VAL A 592 6.02 12.11 31.85
C VAL A 592 5.52 11.72 30.45
N LEU A 593 4.52 10.84 30.31
CA LEU A 593 4.09 10.35 28.99
C LEU A 593 2.80 11.04 28.53
N LYS A 594 2.88 12.33 28.21
CA LYS A 594 1.75 13.11 27.68
C LYS A 594 1.70 13.23 26.16
N GLU A 595 2.58 12.54 25.45
CA GLU A 595 2.52 12.47 23.99
C GLU A 595 2.34 11.02 23.55
N VAL A 596 1.29 10.79 22.76
CA VAL A 596 0.84 9.53 22.15
C VAL A 596 -0.16 8.71 22.98
N SER A 597 -1.42 8.76 22.52
CA SER A 597 -2.56 7.82 22.69
C SER A 597 -3.57 8.03 23.84
N GLY A 598 -4.86 7.96 23.45
CA GLY A 598 -6.12 8.09 24.19
C GLY A 598 -6.15 7.67 25.66
N SER A 599 -6.76 8.51 26.49
CA SER A 599 -6.78 8.42 27.96
C SER A 599 -7.80 7.44 28.57
N GLU A 600 -8.09 6.28 27.95
CA GLU A 600 -9.03 5.29 28.53
C GLU A 600 -8.51 3.83 28.65
N ASP A 601 -7.29 3.55 28.19
CA ASP A 601 -6.89 2.20 27.72
C ASP A 601 -6.50 1.14 28.78
N GLY A 602 -6.32 1.47 30.06
CA GLY A 602 -6.06 0.48 31.12
C GLY A 602 -7.28 0.10 31.97
N SER A 603 -8.41 0.77 31.72
CA SER A 603 -9.68 0.53 32.43
C SER A 603 -10.30 -0.85 32.16
N HIS A 604 -9.92 -1.49 31.05
CA HIS A 604 -10.44 -2.78 30.64
C HIS A 604 -10.11 -3.92 31.62
N VAL A 605 -8.99 -3.84 32.34
CA VAL A 605 -8.65 -4.81 33.38
C VAL A 605 -9.66 -4.75 34.51
N PHE A 606 -10.00 -3.54 34.98
CA PHE A 606 -11.04 -3.34 36.00
C PHE A 606 -12.43 -3.77 35.52
N GLU A 607 -12.76 -3.49 34.26
CA GLU A 607 -14.02 -3.96 33.66
C GLU A 607 -14.08 -5.50 33.60
N ALA A 608 -13.00 -6.17 33.20
CA ALA A 608 -12.90 -7.62 33.17
C ALA A 608 -13.08 -8.23 34.58
N ILE A 609 -12.39 -7.67 35.58
CA ILE A 609 -12.52 -8.08 36.98
C ILE A 609 -13.96 -7.87 37.49
N GLY A 610 -14.55 -6.71 37.20
CA GLY A 610 -15.92 -6.40 37.58
C GLY A 610 -16.92 -7.38 37.00
N LEU A 611 -16.76 -7.76 35.72
CA LEU A 611 -17.62 -8.73 35.04
C LEU A 611 -17.52 -10.13 35.63
N LEU A 612 -16.36 -10.51 36.17
CA LEU A 612 -16.16 -11.80 36.84
C LEU A 612 -16.77 -11.80 38.25
N ILE A 613 -16.49 -10.77 39.05
CA ILE A 613 -17.02 -10.65 40.41
C ILE A 613 -18.54 -10.48 40.41
N GLY A 614 -19.08 -9.75 39.43
CA GLY A 614 -20.52 -9.51 39.27
C GLY A 614 -21.36 -10.73 38.85
N MET A 615 -20.78 -11.92 38.71
CA MET A 615 -21.52 -13.14 38.38
C MET A 615 -22.24 -13.72 39.60
N GLU A 616 -23.54 -14.02 39.49
CA GLU A 616 -24.36 -14.57 40.59
C GLU A 616 -23.81 -15.89 41.17
N ASP A 617 -23.08 -16.68 40.37
CA ASP A 617 -22.49 -17.97 40.76
C ASP A 617 -21.32 -17.84 41.76
N VAL A 618 -20.76 -16.64 41.95
CA VAL A 618 -19.68 -16.42 42.92
C VAL A 618 -20.29 -16.36 44.34
N PRO A 619 -19.72 -17.03 45.36
CA PRO A 619 -20.20 -16.96 46.73
C PRO A 619 -20.24 -15.52 47.27
N LEU A 620 -21.27 -15.20 48.08
CA LEU A 620 -21.52 -13.84 48.57
C LEU A 620 -20.38 -13.27 49.40
N GLU A 621 -19.83 -14.08 50.31
CA GLU A 621 -18.67 -13.70 51.15
C GLU A 621 -17.47 -13.35 50.27
N LYS A 622 -17.11 -14.24 49.33
CA LYS A 622 -16.00 -14.01 48.40
C LYS A 622 -16.20 -12.80 47.50
N GLN A 623 -17.42 -12.54 46.99
CA GLN A 623 -17.68 -11.35 46.18
C GLN A 623 -17.45 -10.06 46.97
N SER A 624 -17.92 -10.00 48.22
CA SER A 624 -17.72 -8.85 49.10
C SER A 624 -16.25 -8.64 49.40
N ASP A 625 -15.52 -9.73 49.67
CA ASP A 625 -14.07 -9.68 49.96
C ASP A 625 -13.27 -9.19 48.75
N TYR A 626 -13.51 -9.74 47.56
CA TYR A 626 -12.82 -9.32 46.33
C TYR A 626 -13.12 -7.86 45.98
N LEU A 627 -14.38 -7.44 46.10
CA LEU A 627 -14.75 -6.06 45.82
C LEU A 627 -14.13 -5.09 46.83
N SER A 628 -14.08 -5.48 48.12
CA SER A 628 -13.47 -4.69 49.19
C SER A 628 -11.96 -4.53 48.97
N ALA A 629 -11.28 -5.61 48.61
CA ALA A 629 -9.86 -5.62 48.30
C ALA A 629 -9.48 -4.67 47.14
N LEU A 630 -10.41 -4.36 46.23
CA LEU A 630 -10.21 -3.44 45.12
C LEU A 630 -10.66 -2.01 45.44
N LEU A 631 -11.85 -1.82 46.02
CA LEU A 631 -12.40 -0.50 46.28
C LEU A 631 -11.70 0.20 47.44
N THR A 632 -11.38 -0.48 48.55
CA THR A 632 -10.82 0.14 49.75
C THR A 632 -9.47 0.83 49.48
N PRO A 633 -8.48 0.21 48.81
CA PRO A 633 -7.22 0.87 48.49
C PRO A 633 -7.37 2.06 47.53
N LEU A 634 -8.33 2.00 46.60
CA LEU A 634 -8.61 3.09 45.66
C LEU A 634 -9.25 4.29 46.37
N CYS A 635 -10.24 4.04 47.23
CA CYS A 635 -10.89 5.06 48.05
C CYS A 635 -9.90 5.73 49.00
N GLN A 636 -9.04 4.96 49.68
CA GLN A 636 -8.00 5.51 50.57
C GLN A 636 -7.01 6.42 49.82
N GLN A 637 -6.62 6.05 48.59
CA GLN A 637 -5.75 6.91 47.76
C GLN A 637 -6.43 8.23 47.42
N VAL A 638 -7.73 8.23 47.11
CA VAL A 638 -8.51 9.45 46.85
C VAL A 638 -8.62 10.29 48.12
N GLU A 639 -8.96 9.70 49.27
CA GLU A 639 -9.06 10.42 50.55
C GLU A 639 -7.73 11.09 50.94
N VAL A 640 -6.60 10.37 50.82
CA VAL A 640 -5.27 10.93 51.05
C VAL A 640 -4.97 12.06 50.08
N ALA A 641 -5.31 11.91 48.80
CA ALA A 641 -5.13 12.96 47.80
C ALA A 641 -5.99 14.20 48.11
N LEU A 642 -7.22 14.03 48.59
CA LEU A 642 -8.13 15.10 49.00
C LEU A 642 -7.64 15.82 50.27
N LEU A 643 -7.14 15.08 51.27
CA LEU A 643 -6.56 15.64 52.50
C LEU A 643 -5.29 16.46 52.22
N ASN A 644 -4.44 15.95 51.31
CA ASN A 644 -3.23 16.65 50.89
C ASN A 644 -3.52 17.87 50.02
N ALA A 645 -4.62 17.87 49.26
CA ALA A 645 -5.07 19.03 48.48
C ALA A 645 -5.58 20.17 49.38
N LYS A 646 -6.20 19.83 50.52
CA LYS A 646 -6.64 20.80 51.53
C LYS A 646 -5.46 21.47 52.29
N SER A 647 -4.23 20.96 52.19
CA SER A 647 -3.08 21.39 53.02
C SER A 647 -1.89 22.02 52.28
N GLN A 648 -1.75 21.93 50.95
CA GLN A 648 -0.63 22.53 50.19
C GLN A 648 -1.06 23.24 48.88
N ASN A 649 -0.61 24.48 48.71
CA ASN A 649 -0.82 25.29 47.50
C ASN A 649 0.17 24.95 46.36
N HIS A 650 -0.40 24.41 45.29
CA HIS A 650 -0.14 24.66 43.86
C HIS A 650 0.90 23.93 42.99
N GLU A 651 2.06 23.43 43.43
CA GLU A 651 3.05 22.91 42.43
C GLU A 651 3.01 21.40 42.10
N GLY A 652 2.40 20.55 42.94
CA GLY A 652 2.22 19.12 42.63
C GLY A 652 0.85 18.73 42.01
N SER A 653 0.09 19.69 41.49
CA SER A 653 -1.36 19.54 41.25
C SER A 653 -1.73 18.62 40.07
N LEU A 654 -1.00 18.67 38.97
CA LEU A 654 -1.37 17.97 37.72
C LEU A 654 -1.24 16.45 37.80
N ALA A 655 -0.16 15.92 38.38
CA ALA A 655 0.02 14.48 38.58
C ALA A 655 -1.04 13.92 39.55
N ARG A 656 -1.36 14.67 40.62
CA ARG A 656 -2.42 14.31 41.57
C ARG A 656 -3.79 14.28 40.92
N ILE A 657 -4.13 15.29 40.12
CA ILE A 657 -5.38 15.34 39.34
C ILE A 657 -5.45 14.14 38.38
N GLY A 658 -4.35 13.81 37.70
CA GLY A 658 -4.27 12.64 36.83
C GLY A 658 -4.52 11.32 37.58
N ASN A 659 -3.91 11.14 38.75
CA ASN A 659 -4.11 9.94 39.57
C ASN A 659 -5.57 9.79 40.04
N ILE A 660 -6.19 10.88 40.52
CA ILE A 660 -7.62 10.87 40.89
C ILE A 660 -8.49 10.53 39.69
N GLN A 661 -8.20 11.08 38.50
CA GLN A 661 -8.93 10.75 37.27
C GLN A 661 -8.85 9.27 36.92
N GLN A 662 -7.65 8.67 36.98
CA GLN A 662 -7.48 7.25 36.70
C GLN A 662 -8.23 6.38 37.70
N ILE A 663 -8.21 6.74 38.99
CA ILE A 663 -8.97 6.01 40.02
C ILE A 663 -10.48 6.06 39.74
N ILE A 664 -11.03 7.23 39.40
CA ILE A 664 -12.46 7.34 39.03
C ILE A 664 -12.78 6.47 37.82
N VAL A 665 -11.91 6.48 36.79
CA VAL A 665 -12.09 5.65 35.59
C VAL A 665 -12.04 4.16 35.92
N ALA A 666 -11.12 3.72 36.79
CA ALA A 666 -11.02 2.34 37.25
C ALA A 666 -12.27 1.88 38.01
N ILE A 667 -12.74 2.67 38.97
CA ILE A 667 -13.96 2.38 39.75
C ILE A 667 -15.18 2.34 38.83
N ASN A 668 -15.28 3.29 37.90
CA ASN A 668 -16.36 3.32 36.91
C ASN A 668 -16.36 2.06 36.05
N ALA A 669 -15.19 1.65 35.53
CA ALA A 669 -15.05 0.42 34.75
C ALA A 669 -15.37 -0.84 35.55
N LEU A 670 -14.93 -0.92 36.81
CA LEU A 670 -15.26 -2.02 37.73
C LEU A 670 -16.78 -2.16 37.92
N SER A 671 -17.48 -1.03 38.08
CA SER A 671 -18.94 -1.01 38.25
C SER A 671 -19.72 -1.48 37.01
N LYS A 672 -19.10 -1.52 35.82
CA LYS A 672 -19.75 -2.02 34.60
C LYS A 672 -20.14 -3.49 34.69
N GLY A 673 -19.43 -4.26 35.51
CA GLY A 673 -19.69 -5.69 35.65
C GLY A 673 -20.89 -6.06 36.52
N PHE A 674 -21.46 -5.12 37.27
CA PHE A 674 -22.54 -5.38 38.20
C PHE A 674 -23.89 -4.93 37.63
N SER A 675 -24.91 -5.77 37.77
CA SER A 675 -26.28 -5.47 37.34
C SER A 675 -27.10 -4.83 38.46
N GLN A 676 -28.09 -4.00 38.09
CA GLN A 676 -28.97 -3.36 39.05
C GLN A 676 -29.69 -4.37 39.95
N LYS A 677 -30.19 -5.47 39.37
CA LYS A 677 -30.87 -6.55 40.09
C LYS A 677 -29.97 -7.18 41.15
N LEU A 678 -28.71 -7.48 40.80
CA LEU A 678 -27.75 -8.06 41.71
C LEU A 678 -27.51 -7.15 42.92
N ILE A 679 -27.27 -5.87 42.67
CA ILE A 679 -26.85 -4.92 43.71
C ILE A 679 -28.03 -4.47 44.60
N THR A 680 -29.23 -4.29 44.04
CA THR A 680 -30.38 -3.77 44.78
C THR A 680 -31.22 -4.85 45.45
N THR A 681 -31.35 -6.01 44.81
CA THR A 681 -32.30 -7.06 45.25
C THR A 681 -31.56 -8.27 45.81
N SER A 682 -30.60 -8.82 45.07
CA SER A 682 -29.95 -10.07 45.45
C SER A 682 -28.90 -9.90 46.57
N ARG A 683 -28.10 -8.83 46.52
CA ARG A 683 -26.92 -8.63 47.39
C ARG A 683 -26.74 -7.15 47.79
N PRO A 684 -27.60 -6.61 48.68
CA PRO A 684 -27.59 -5.19 49.05
C PRO A 684 -26.30 -4.71 49.73
N ALA A 685 -25.53 -5.61 50.35
CA ALA A 685 -24.23 -5.27 50.95
C ALA A 685 -23.23 -4.70 49.94
N ILE A 686 -23.20 -5.25 48.72
CA ILE A 686 -22.37 -4.74 47.61
C ILE A 686 -22.82 -3.34 47.20
N GLY A 687 -24.12 -3.07 47.25
CA GLY A 687 -24.68 -1.75 46.94
C GLY A 687 -24.29 -0.69 47.96
N LEU A 688 -24.15 -1.06 49.23
CA LEU A 688 -23.65 -0.16 50.27
C LEU A 688 -22.20 0.25 50.01
N MET A 689 -21.35 -0.65 49.51
CA MET A 689 -19.95 -0.34 49.19
C MET A 689 -19.83 0.67 48.04
N PHE A 690 -20.67 0.54 47.01
CA PHE A 690 -20.72 1.54 45.93
C PHE A 690 -21.29 2.89 46.40
N LYS A 691 -22.23 2.91 47.35
CA LYS A 691 -22.71 4.16 47.98
C LYS A 691 -21.60 4.85 48.79
N GLN A 692 -20.87 4.11 49.60
CA GLN A 692 -19.70 4.63 50.34
C GLN A 692 -18.64 5.19 49.38
N THR A 693 -18.41 4.51 48.25
CA THR A 693 -17.50 4.99 47.21
C THR A 693 -18.01 6.27 46.56
N LEU A 694 -19.31 6.36 46.27
CA LEU A 694 -19.95 7.56 45.73
C LEU A 694 -19.81 8.75 46.69
N ASP A 695 -20.01 8.54 48.00
CA ASP A 695 -19.82 9.58 49.02
C ASP A 695 -18.42 10.20 48.97
N ILE A 696 -17.38 9.36 48.89
CA ILE A 696 -15.99 9.78 48.81
C ILE A 696 -15.71 10.55 47.50
N LEU A 697 -16.22 10.05 46.37
CA LEU A 697 -15.99 10.69 45.06
C LEU A 697 -16.76 12.02 44.91
N LEU A 698 -17.88 12.21 45.60
CA LEU A 698 -18.59 13.49 45.63
C LEU A 698 -17.79 14.59 46.36
N GLU A 699 -16.94 14.25 47.32
CA GLU A 699 -16.05 15.23 47.97
C GLU A 699 -15.04 15.84 47.00
N ILE A 700 -14.74 15.18 45.88
CA ILE A 700 -13.85 15.69 44.82
C ILE A 700 -14.45 16.96 44.19
N LEU A 701 -15.77 17.01 43.99
CA LEU A 701 -16.45 18.18 43.43
C LEU A 701 -16.36 19.40 44.37
N VAL A 702 -16.23 19.16 45.67
CA VAL A 702 -16.09 20.21 46.70
C VAL A 702 -14.65 20.73 46.75
N VAL A 703 -13.67 19.83 46.69
CA VAL A 703 -12.24 20.19 46.82
C VAL A 703 -11.65 20.72 45.50
N PHE A 704 -12.14 20.25 44.35
CA PHE A 704 -11.65 20.64 43.02
C PHE A 704 -12.77 21.18 42.11
N PRO A 705 -13.50 22.24 42.49
CA PRO A 705 -14.65 22.73 41.73
C PRO A 705 -14.28 23.29 40.34
N ARG A 706 -13.04 23.77 40.15
CA ARG A 706 -12.59 24.40 38.90
C ARG A 706 -11.95 23.44 37.88
N VAL A 707 -11.82 22.15 38.21
CA VAL A 707 -11.14 21.17 37.34
C VAL A 707 -12.18 20.42 36.50
N GLU A 708 -12.50 20.93 35.31
CA GLU A 708 -13.49 20.35 34.38
C GLU A 708 -13.30 18.84 34.17
N SER A 709 -12.06 18.41 33.91
CA SER A 709 -11.75 17.00 33.65
C SER A 709 -12.06 16.04 34.82
N LEU A 710 -11.99 16.50 36.08
CA LEU A 710 -12.46 15.72 37.23
C LEU A 710 -13.98 15.73 37.34
N ARG A 711 -14.61 16.89 37.12
CA ARG A 711 -16.07 17.04 37.13
C ARG A 711 -16.72 16.10 36.11
N CYS A 712 -16.23 16.09 34.86
CA CYS A 712 -16.74 15.18 33.83
C CYS A 712 -16.65 13.69 34.24
N LYS A 713 -15.56 13.27 34.89
CA LYS A 713 -15.38 11.86 35.30
C LYS A 713 -16.24 11.50 36.52
N VAL A 714 -16.40 12.39 37.50
CA VAL A 714 -17.32 12.17 38.64
C VAL A 714 -18.77 12.14 38.14
N THR A 715 -19.16 13.05 37.24
CA THR A 715 -20.46 13.06 36.59
C THR A 715 -20.74 11.76 35.83
N SER A 716 -19.76 11.27 35.05
CA SER A 716 -19.86 9.97 34.38
C SER A 716 -20.06 8.82 35.36
N PHE A 717 -19.37 8.84 36.52
CA PHE A 717 -19.56 7.85 37.56
C PHE A 717 -20.95 7.94 38.21
N ILE A 718 -21.48 9.14 38.47
CA ILE A 718 -22.85 9.31 39.00
C ILE A 718 -23.87 8.72 38.02
N HIS A 719 -23.75 9.01 36.73
CA HIS A 719 -24.63 8.43 35.71
C HIS A 719 -24.59 6.89 35.76
N ARG A 720 -23.39 6.31 35.86
CA ARG A 720 -23.24 4.86 36.01
C ARG A 720 -23.85 4.34 37.30
N MET A 721 -23.71 5.07 38.41
CA MET A 721 -24.35 4.72 39.68
C MET A 721 -25.88 4.74 39.58
N VAL A 722 -26.48 5.66 38.83
CA VAL A 722 -27.93 5.66 38.56
C VAL A 722 -28.34 4.37 37.85
N GLU A 723 -27.56 3.90 36.86
CA GLU A 723 -27.81 2.62 36.18
C GLU A 723 -27.65 1.40 37.12
N THR A 724 -26.67 1.40 38.03
CA THR A 724 -26.36 0.23 38.87
C THR A 724 -27.12 0.19 40.20
N LEU A 725 -27.42 1.35 40.79
CA LEU A 725 -28.06 1.49 42.12
C LEU A 725 -29.51 2.00 42.03
N GLY A 726 -29.97 2.46 40.86
CA GLY A 726 -31.33 2.93 40.62
C GLY A 726 -31.73 4.11 41.51
N THR A 727 -32.95 4.04 42.05
CA THR A 727 -33.54 5.09 42.91
C THR A 727 -32.76 5.36 44.19
N SER A 728 -31.87 4.46 44.60
CA SER A 728 -31.09 4.61 45.82
C SER A 728 -29.96 5.65 45.74
N VAL A 729 -29.71 6.22 44.55
CA VAL A 729 -28.77 7.32 44.29
C VAL A 729 -29.40 8.69 44.51
N PHE A 730 -30.74 8.80 44.48
CA PHE A 730 -31.43 10.08 44.52
C PHE A 730 -31.10 10.98 45.71
N PRO A 731 -30.87 10.49 46.95
CA PRO A 731 -30.48 11.34 48.07
C PRO A 731 -29.15 12.08 47.85
N TYR A 732 -28.30 11.61 46.93
CA TYR A 732 -26.99 12.17 46.65
C TYR A 732 -26.99 13.23 45.53
N LEU A 733 -28.03 13.25 44.68
CA LEU A 733 -28.14 14.17 43.54
C LEU A 733 -28.24 15.64 43.93
N PRO A 734 -29.00 16.05 44.98
CA PRO A 734 -29.06 17.45 45.40
C PRO A 734 -27.68 17.99 45.78
N LYS A 735 -26.89 17.19 46.51
CA LYS A 735 -25.54 17.55 46.94
C LYS A 735 -24.58 17.69 45.75
N ALA A 736 -24.69 16.82 44.75
CA ALA A 736 -23.91 16.93 43.52
C ALA A 736 -24.29 18.18 42.69
N LEU A 737 -25.59 18.46 42.57
CA LEU A 737 -26.12 19.61 41.83
C LEU A 737 -25.77 20.94 42.47
N GLU A 738 -25.85 21.04 43.80
CA GLU A 738 -25.51 22.26 44.54
C GLU A 738 -24.07 22.72 44.25
N HIS A 739 -23.14 21.77 44.12
CA HIS A 739 -21.73 22.04 43.79
C HIS A 739 -21.44 22.25 42.30
N LEU A 740 -22.27 21.68 41.41
CA LEU A 740 -22.18 21.94 39.96
C LEU A 740 -22.82 23.29 39.56
N LEU A 741 -23.78 23.79 40.35
CA LEU A 741 -24.52 25.03 40.11
C LEU A 741 -23.89 26.28 40.74
N THR A 742 -22.78 26.15 41.48
CA THR A 742 -22.20 27.24 42.28
C THR A 742 -21.43 28.31 41.46
N GLU A 743 -21.04 28.02 40.21
CA GLU A 743 -20.38 28.98 39.30
C GLU A 743 -21.20 29.14 38.00
N SER A 744 -21.42 30.38 37.54
CA SER A 744 -22.33 30.73 36.43
C SER A 744 -21.97 30.13 35.06
N GLU A 745 -20.72 29.70 34.88
CA GLU A 745 -20.22 29.08 33.64
C GLU A 745 -20.63 27.59 33.50
N LEU A 746 -21.13 26.96 34.59
CA LEU A 746 -21.39 25.51 34.67
C LEU A 746 -22.86 25.12 34.46
N PHE A 747 -23.73 26.10 34.16
CA PHE A 747 -25.18 25.91 34.07
C PHE A 747 -25.62 24.96 32.95
N ILE A 748 -24.93 24.98 31.81
CA ILE A 748 -25.20 24.09 30.67
C ILE A 748 -24.85 22.64 31.03
N GLU A 749 -23.69 22.42 31.65
CA GLU A 749 -23.28 21.09 32.10
C GLU A 749 -24.21 20.52 33.20
N ALA A 750 -24.75 21.38 34.07
CA ALA A 750 -25.73 20.98 35.07
C ALA A 750 -27.08 20.59 34.44
N ILE A 751 -27.50 21.28 33.37
CA ILE A 751 -28.68 20.90 32.57
C ILE A 751 -28.43 19.58 31.84
N ASP A 752 -27.27 19.40 31.22
CA ASP A 752 -26.91 18.15 30.53
C ASP A 752 -26.81 16.99 31.52
N PHE A 753 -26.29 17.22 32.72
CA PHE A 753 -26.27 16.26 33.83
C PHE A 753 -27.68 15.88 34.29
N ALA A 754 -28.55 16.88 34.53
CA ALA A 754 -29.94 16.64 34.89
C ALA A 754 -30.67 15.86 33.79
N ASN A 755 -30.49 16.24 32.53
CA ASN A 755 -31.09 15.55 31.38
C ASN A 755 -30.59 14.11 31.25
N ALA A 756 -29.29 13.85 31.45
CA ALA A 756 -28.70 12.52 31.38
C ALA A 756 -29.20 11.60 32.51
N VAL A 757 -29.33 12.12 33.73
CA VAL A 757 -29.84 11.38 34.89
C VAL A 757 -31.36 11.15 34.82
N LEU A 758 -32.12 12.02 34.14
CA LEU A 758 -33.58 12.00 34.06
C LEU A 758 -34.16 11.28 32.82
N GLN A 759 -33.34 10.66 31.95
CA GLN A 759 -33.86 9.96 30.75
C GLN A 759 -34.80 8.76 31.03
N PRO A 760 -34.64 7.96 32.10
CA PRO A 760 -35.59 6.89 32.41
C PRO A 760 -36.90 7.47 33.00
N LYS A 761 -38.03 7.30 32.31
CA LYS A 761 -39.37 7.83 32.71
C LYS A 761 -39.76 7.53 34.16
N GLU A 762 -39.36 6.38 34.70
CA GLU A 762 -39.66 5.95 36.08
C GLU A 762 -38.92 6.78 37.16
N LEU A 763 -37.80 7.42 36.79
CA LEU A 763 -36.99 8.22 37.71
C LEU A 763 -37.48 9.67 37.83
N VAL A 764 -38.16 10.18 36.80
CA VAL A 764 -38.69 11.55 36.74
C VAL A 764 -39.73 11.80 37.85
N ASP A 765 -40.65 10.86 38.07
CA ASP A 765 -41.72 11.00 39.07
C ASP A 765 -41.18 11.00 40.52
N SER A 766 -40.18 10.16 40.80
CA SER A 766 -39.51 10.13 42.11
C SER A 766 -38.66 11.38 42.37
N TRP A 767 -38.06 11.95 41.32
CA TRP A 767 -37.27 13.17 41.41
C TRP A 767 -38.14 14.41 41.64
N PHE A 768 -39.30 14.49 40.98
CA PHE A 768 -40.31 15.53 41.25
C PHE A 768 -40.83 15.47 42.69
N CYS A 769 -41.02 14.28 43.26
CA CYS A 769 -41.37 14.12 44.69
C CYS A 769 -40.26 14.60 45.64
N LEU A 770 -38.98 14.38 45.30
CA LEU A 770 -37.85 14.86 46.09
C LEU A 770 -37.69 16.38 46.02
N ILE A 771 -37.81 16.99 44.83
CA ILE A 771 -37.78 18.46 44.69
C ILE A 771 -38.94 19.11 45.41
N SER A 772 -40.14 18.55 45.34
CA SER A 772 -41.29 19.09 46.08
C SER A 772 -41.13 18.95 47.59
N SER A 773 -40.40 17.93 48.07
CA SER A 773 -40.04 17.79 49.49
C SER A 773 -38.93 18.75 49.95
N SER A 774 -37.90 19.00 49.12
CA SER A 774 -36.79 19.90 49.45
C SER A 774 -37.13 21.38 49.21
N ALA A 775 -37.95 21.70 48.22
CA ALA A 775 -38.48 23.05 48.00
C ALA A 775 -39.35 23.52 49.18
N ASN A 776 -40.09 22.61 49.83
CA ASN A 776 -40.82 22.92 51.07
C ASN A 776 -39.91 23.13 52.29
N SER A 777 -38.62 22.79 52.23
CA SER A 777 -37.65 23.07 53.30
C SER A 777 -36.85 24.37 53.10
N VAL A 778 -36.84 24.90 51.87
CA VAL A 778 -36.20 26.19 51.52
C VAL A 778 -37.23 27.32 51.46
N LEU A 779 -38.52 27.01 51.27
CA LEU A 779 -39.61 27.98 51.26
C LEU A 779 -40.67 27.63 52.31
N GLY A 780 -40.45 28.09 53.54
CA GLY A 780 -41.54 28.42 54.45
C GLY A 780 -41.17 28.45 55.94
N PRO A 781 -41.71 29.40 56.72
CA PRO A 781 -41.88 30.84 56.43
C PRO A 781 -40.62 31.67 56.72
#